data_AF-A0A834C572-F1
#
_entry.id   AF-A0A834C572-F1
#
_cell.length_a   1.000
_cell.length_b   1.000
_cell.length_c   1.000
_cell.angle_alpha   90.00
_cell.angle_beta   90.00
_cell.angle_gamma   90.00
#
_symmetry.space_group_name_H-M   'P 1'
#
loop_
_entity.id
_entity.type
_entity.pdbx_description
1 polymer ?
#
loop_
_entity_poly.entity_id
_entity_poly.type
_entity_poly.pdbx_seq_one_letter_code
_entity_poly.pdbx_strand_id
1 'polypeptide(L)'
;MLPPLPLPSSEHFGPIQTGTESSAAPEGGPRMFWRDRGWLLWATFLGFFASAHSIRRDEFFPFGESAGDQLLDAGNDQTQRLDLSAPLLFYDRSFNSIFINTNGFVATEEPTSESTYLGKMPPSFGMIAALQGDLDTSEGVGKVFFRQDSRPDILRRAAEHINRAFPSSDEVDPSHAVVVTWVDVASHTPQTRGDGIEKRRNSFQLVLASLQKASYAILLYARDGIQFSSTLVKGSDVIMHAGFSEGLVQGFWYSSQGPYYRTMMDDESSVRDLAEQTNSGQRGVWVYEIGTSPSFSDVVPGQVTDLPTEPPPPLPLATEPSRPLNTDGQVKYDPGQIEIHSNQYQPPQPHYPEVVELDETEINVDVFSYNFGTCANNRNKCSQFADCRDYSSGFCCHCRPGFYGNGIQCVAEGKPQRMNGKVHGRVFVGNSPYPVELGGVDLHSYVVVNDGRSYVAISDIPETLGPSLLPLSALAGGIGWAFALEQPGYKNGFSIIGGEFTREAEVTFQPRNEKLIIRQEFKGADELDHLVVKTTLEGKVPEIPRGSSVKMGSYAEIYQYGANLITSSSTRDYEVTMPDRPTETRTYQWRQTIIFKSCQHDDSMREVKPSQTLNVDQVLVLYDRNNKILRYAMSNKVGDVNGGGPEENPCFTGGHGCDNNAICRPGQGAQFTCECAVGFVGDGRRCDDIDECRENPQSCGYNAVCNNQPGTFRCECEDGFQFGSDGRNCVEIDRPVNHCEEGTHDCDVP
;
A
#
# COMPACT_ATOMS: atom_id res chain seq x y z
N MET A 1 -6.13 -60.81 33.33
CA MET A 1 -5.23 -59.64 33.47
C MET A 1 -6.12 -58.45 33.16
N LEU A 2 -6.92 -57.93 34.11
CA LEU A 2 -6.59 -57.19 35.35
C LEU A 2 -5.83 -55.87 35.09
N PRO A 3 -6.28 -54.72 35.66
CA PRO A 3 -6.71 -53.60 34.79
C PRO A 3 -6.23 -52.20 35.33
N PRO A 4 -6.99 -51.08 35.45
CA PRO A 4 -6.41 -49.73 35.22
C PRO A 4 -6.45 -48.74 36.43
N LEU A 5 -5.96 -47.51 36.20
CA LEU A 5 -6.32 -46.17 36.78
C LEU A 5 -6.72 -46.01 38.27
N PRO A 6 -6.29 -44.92 38.96
CA PRO A 6 -7.18 -43.74 39.07
C PRO A 6 -6.50 -42.35 39.27
N LEU A 7 -7.36 -41.30 39.33
CA LEU A 7 -7.10 -39.94 39.85
C LEU A 7 -7.23 -39.89 41.40
N PRO A 8 -6.82 -38.78 42.05
CA PRO A 8 -7.78 -37.77 42.55
C PRO A 8 -7.35 -36.31 42.23
N SER A 9 -8.16 -35.24 42.17
CA SER A 9 -9.45 -34.82 42.78
C SER A 9 -9.35 -34.07 44.13
N SER A 10 -10.28 -33.11 44.36
CA SER A 10 -10.14 -31.96 45.27
C SER A 10 -11.15 -31.89 46.43
N GLU A 11 -10.78 -31.25 47.55
CA GLU A 11 -11.66 -30.83 48.67
C GLU A 11 -11.10 -29.56 49.37
N HIS A 12 -11.74 -28.96 50.40
CA HIS A 12 -12.98 -28.14 50.37
C HIS A 12 -13.14 -27.33 51.70
N PHE A 13 -13.88 -26.20 51.69
CA PHE A 13 -14.52 -25.47 52.82
C PHE A 13 -13.81 -25.10 54.17
N GLY A 14 -13.42 -23.81 54.31
CA GLY A 14 -13.70 -22.90 55.47
C GLY A 14 -13.20 -23.22 56.92
N PRO A 15 -13.67 -22.51 57.98
CA PRO A 15 -14.19 -21.13 58.02
C PRO A 15 -13.81 -20.25 59.28
N ILE A 16 -13.90 -18.91 59.15
CA ILE A 16 -14.30 -17.84 60.14
C ILE A 16 -13.62 -17.74 61.55
N GLN A 17 -13.13 -16.51 61.87
CA GLN A 17 -13.05 -15.74 63.17
C GLN A 17 -11.70 -14.99 63.27
N THR A 18 -11.49 -13.68 63.49
CA THR A 18 -12.13 -12.50 64.15
C THR A 18 -11.57 -12.11 65.54
N GLY A 19 -10.77 -11.03 65.58
CA GLY A 19 -10.35 -10.22 66.75
C GLY A 19 -9.33 -9.15 66.28
N THR A 20 -9.28 -7.86 66.65
CA THR A 20 -9.34 -7.15 67.96
C THR A 20 -8.22 -7.56 68.92
N GLU A 21 -7.44 -6.70 69.59
CA GLU A 21 -7.29 -5.22 69.70
C GLU A 21 -5.95 -4.91 70.47
N SER A 22 -5.39 -3.70 70.70
CA SER A 22 -5.55 -2.29 70.23
C SER A 22 -4.34 -1.41 70.71
N SER A 23 -4.33 -0.09 70.42
CA SER A 23 -3.49 0.98 71.02
C SER A 23 -1.99 1.04 70.60
N ALA A 24 -1.18 2.11 70.79
CA ALA A 24 -1.37 3.47 71.31
C ALA A 24 -0.32 4.47 70.70
N ALA A 25 -0.46 5.78 70.93
CA ALA A 25 0.57 6.81 70.64
C ALA A 25 1.17 7.40 71.94
N PRO A 26 2.24 8.20 71.85
CA PRO A 26 2.29 9.44 72.65
C PRO A 26 2.81 10.68 71.88
N GLU A 27 2.78 11.84 72.55
CA GLU A 27 2.91 13.19 71.99
C GLU A 27 4.33 13.78 72.00
N GLY A 28 4.52 14.93 71.32
CA GLY A 28 5.66 15.81 71.56
C GLY A 28 5.71 17.08 70.69
N GLY A 29 5.55 18.27 71.28
CA GLY A 29 5.76 19.55 70.59
C GLY A 29 5.65 20.78 71.51
N PRO A 30 6.22 21.93 71.11
CA PRO A 30 5.79 23.23 71.62
C PRO A 30 5.51 24.28 70.51
N ARG A 31 4.99 25.44 70.93
CA ARG A 31 4.44 26.53 70.08
C ARG A 31 5.41 27.72 69.99
N MET A 32 5.29 28.60 68.97
CA MET A 32 4.82 30.01 69.13
C MET A 32 4.91 30.94 67.88
N PHE A 33 3.92 31.86 67.81
CA PHE A 33 3.84 33.20 67.19
C PHE A 33 4.33 33.56 65.76
N TRP A 34 3.34 33.93 64.93
CA TRP A 34 3.23 35.12 64.05
C TRP A 34 4.48 36.00 63.77
N ARG A 35 4.81 36.29 62.49
CA ARG A 35 4.34 37.51 61.75
C ARG A 35 5.15 37.87 60.47
N ASP A 36 4.43 38.24 59.39
CA ASP A 36 4.77 39.05 58.19
C ASP A 36 6.07 38.86 57.35
N ARG A 37 5.83 38.53 56.05
CA ARG A 37 6.51 39.02 54.82
C ARG A 37 8.00 38.72 54.52
N GLY A 38 8.23 37.93 53.46
CA GLY A 38 9.49 37.91 52.68
C GLY A 38 9.46 36.84 51.56
N TRP A 39 9.75 37.21 50.30
CA TRP A 39 9.78 36.27 49.16
C TRP A 39 10.93 35.26 49.23
N LEU A 40 10.74 34.03 48.71
CA LEU A 40 11.43 33.50 47.51
C LEU A 40 11.15 31.98 47.26
N LEU A 41 10.68 31.68 46.03
CA LEU A 41 10.99 30.51 45.17
C LEU A 41 10.78 29.03 45.60
N TRP A 42 10.08 28.31 44.70
CA TRP A 42 10.18 26.86 44.35
C TRP A 42 9.59 25.83 45.34
N ALA A 43 9.01 24.70 44.91
CA ALA A 43 8.51 24.27 43.58
C ALA A 43 7.63 22.99 43.67
N THR A 44 7.10 22.57 42.51
CA THR A 44 6.72 21.20 42.05
C THR A 44 5.23 20.93 41.73
N PHE A 45 5.03 20.08 40.72
CA PHE A 45 3.78 19.50 40.21
C PHE A 45 2.67 20.47 39.75
N LEU A 46 2.94 21.17 38.66
CA LEU A 46 1.98 21.28 37.56
C LEU A 46 2.37 20.26 36.48
N GLY A 47 1.60 19.18 36.35
CA GLY A 47 1.71 18.28 35.20
C GLY A 47 1.06 18.93 33.99
N PHE A 48 1.83 19.09 32.90
CA PHE A 48 1.34 19.70 31.67
C PHE A 48 0.54 18.65 30.87
N PHE A 49 -0.78 18.66 31.00
CA PHE A 49 -1.67 17.82 30.21
C PHE A 49 -1.73 18.35 28.77
N ALA A 50 -1.00 17.70 27.86
CA ALA A 50 -1.01 18.02 26.44
C ALA A 50 -2.21 17.33 25.74
N SER A 51 -3.41 17.91 25.85
CA SER A 51 -4.59 17.44 25.10
C SER A 51 -4.38 17.60 23.59
N ALA A 52 -4.64 16.54 22.83
CA ALA A 52 -4.31 16.41 21.40
C ALA A 52 -5.25 17.23 20.47
N HIS A 53 -5.06 18.54 20.47
CA HIS A 53 -5.77 19.48 19.60
C HIS A 53 -5.21 19.50 18.17
N SER A 54 -6.06 19.86 17.20
CA SER A 54 -5.64 20.31 15.86
C SER A 54 -4.88 21.62 15.95
N ILE A 55 -3.86 21.79 15.12
CA ILE A 55 -3.15 23.06 14.99
C ILE A 55 -4.14 24.19 14.70
N ARG A 56 -3.97 25.31 15.39
CA ARG A 56 -4.79 26.50 15.22
C ARG A 56 -4.13 27.50 14.28
N ARG A 57 -4.94 28.37 13.68
CA ARG A 57 -4.46 29.45 12.81
C ARG A 57 -3.50 30.45 13.49
N ASP A 58 -3.54 30.57 14.82
CA ASP A 58 -2.58 31.36 15.60
C ASP A 58 -1.30 30.59 16.01
N GLU A 59 -1.23 29.28 15.74
CA GLU A 59 -0.03 28.45 15.93
C GLU A 59 0.83 28.32 14.66
N PHE A 60 0.31 28.73 13.50
CA PHE A 60 1.06 28.87 12.23
C PHE A 60 2.36 29.67 12.42
N PHE A 61 3.32 29.52 11.51
CA PHE A 61 4.49 30.41 11.48
C PHE A 61 4.01 31.85 11.29
N PRO A 62 4.54 32.85 12.02
CA PRO A 62 4.08 34.23 11.94
C PRO A 62 4.04 34.72 10.49
N PHE A 63 2.93 35.29 10.05
CA PHE A 63 2.69 35.71 8.67
C PHE A 63 2.04 37.10 8.58
N GLY A 64 2.06 37.68 7.38
CA GLY A 64 1.57 39.02 7.08
C GLY A 64 2.64 40.12 7.16
N GLU A 65 2.25 41.34 6.77
CA GLU A 65 3.10 42.53 6.68
C GLU A 65 3.88 42.80 8.00
N SER A 66 3.27 42.52 9.16
CA SER A 66 3.89 42.66 10.49
C SER A 66 4.94 41.60 10.83
N ALA A 67 4.94 40.45 10.15
CA ALA A 67 5.95 39.40 10.27
C ALA A 67 7.15 39.59 9.31
N GLY A 68 7.01 40.52 8.35
CA GLY A 68 7.97 40.82 7.30
C GLY A 68 7.59 40.27 5.91
N ASP A 69 6.33 39.85 5.69
CA ASP A 69 5.93 39.23 4.43
C ASP A 69 5.69 40.23 3.30
N GLN A 70 6.04 39.80 2.10
CA GLN A 70 5.55 40.37 0.86
C GLN A 70 4.13 39.86 0.58
N LEU A 71 3.31 40.71 -0.03
CA LEU A 71 1.96 40.36 -0.50
C LEU A 71 2.04 40.09 -2.01
N LEU A 72 1.47 38.98 -2.45
CA LEU A 72 1.30 38.65 -3.87
C LEU A 72 0.18 39.54 -4.46
N ASP A 73 0.36 40.03 -5.69
CA ASP A 73 -0.63 40.87 -6.37
C ASP A 73 -2.00 40.18 -6.51
N ALA A 74 -3.07 40.93 -6.24
CA ALA A 74 -4.43 40.43 -6.16
C ALA A 74 -5.05 40.16 -7.56
N GLY A 75 -5.54 38.95 -7.79
CA GLY A 75 -6.23 38.54 -9.02
C GLY A 75 -6.60 37.05 -9.04
N ASN A 76 -6.98 36.53 -10.21
CA ASN A 76 -6.96 35.09 -10.49
C ASN A 76 -5.65 34.72 -11.23
N ASP A 77 -5.19 33.48 -11.10
CA ASP A 77 -3.97 32.91 -11.70
C ASP A 77 -2.63 33.64 -11.41
N GLN A 78 -2.60 34.62 -10.50
CA GLN A 78 -1.42 35.47 -10.34
C GLN A 78 -0.23 34.66 -9.80
N THR A 79 0.93 34.86 -10.43
CA THR A 79 2.17 34.12 -10.12
C THR A 79 3.30 35.09 -9.81
N GLN A 80 3.98 34.89 -8.69
CA GLN A 80 5.14 35.67 -8.27
C GLN A 80 6.40 34.80 -8.24
N ARG A 81 7.42 35.19 -9.01
CA ARG A 81 8.76 34.61 -8.95
C ARG A 81 9.47 35.03 -7.65
N LEU A 82 10.13 34.10 -6.99
CA LEU A 82 10.95 34.33 -5.80
C LEU A 82 12.33 33.67 -6.00
N ASP A 83 13.37 34.48 -6.20
CA ASP A 83 14.77 34.03 -6.28
C ASP A 83 15.31 33.69 -4.88
N LEU A 84 15.80 32.47 -4.68
CA LEU A 84 16.08 31.91 -3.36
C LEU A 84 17.50 32.21 -2.87
N SER A 85 17.60 32.52 -1.58
CA SER A 85 18.86 32.77 -0.84
C SER A 85 19.69 31.50 -0.59
N ALA A 86 19.04 30.35 -0.53
CA ALA A 86 19.64 29.02 -0.59
C ALA A 86 18.80 28.12 -1.51
N PRO A 87 19.42 27.17 -2.24
CA PRO A 87 18.68 26.31 -3.15
C PRO A 87 17.60 25.47 -2.43
N LEU A 88 16.50 25.24 -3.13
CA LEU A 88 15.53 24.21 -2.79
C LEU A 88 15.91 22.93 -3.54
N LEU A 89 16.12 21.83 -2.81
CA LEU A 89 16.19 20.51 -3.44
C LEU A 89 14.75 19.99 -3.62
N PHE A 90 14.43 19.52 -4.82
CA PHE A 90 13.12 18.98 -5.12
C PHE A 90 13.23 17.86 -6.15
N TYR A 91 12.78 16.66 -5.77
CA TYR A 91 13.12 15.40 -6.43
C TYR A 91 14.65 15.28 -6.66
N ASP A 92 15.11 15.06 -7.89
CA ASP A 92 16.53 14.92 -8.24
C ASP A 92 17.24 16.27 -8.50
N ARG A 93 16.48 17.37 -8.52
CA ARG A 93 16.93 18.70 -8.99
C ARG A 93 17.10 19.73 -7.88
N SER A 94 17.84 20.79 -8.20
CA SER A 94 18.17 21.90 -7.32
C SER A 94 17.72 23.21 -7.95
N PHE A 95 16.83 23.94 -7.27
CA PHE A 95 16.18 25.14 -7.78
C PHE A 95 16.62 26.38 -7.01
N ASN A 96 17.13 27.38 -7.73
CA ASN A 96 17.54 28.68 -7.18
C ASN A 96 16.41 29.72 -7.21
N SER A 97 15.22 29.34 -7.67
CA SER A 97 14.03 30.19 -7.75
C SER A 97 12.77 29.35 -7.82
N ILE A 98 11.69 29.85 -7.24
CA ILE A 98 10.35 29.23 -7.26
C ILE A 98 9.28 30.24 -7.68
N PHE A 99 8.10 29.74 -8.04
CA PHE A 99 6.97 30.52 -8.52
C PHE A 99 5.76 30.26 -7.62
N ILE A 100 5.37 31.25 -6.83
CA ILE A 100 4.22 31.16 -5.89
C ILE A 100 2.97 31.60 -6.64
N ASN A 101 1.87 30.84 -6.55
CA ASN A 101 0.63 31.11 -7.28
C ASN A 101 -0.59 31.28 -6.36
N THR A 102 -1.57 32.09 -6.75
CA THR A 102 -2.84 32.30 -6.01
C THR A 102 -3.61 31.00 -5.78
N ASN A 103 -3.58 30.09 -6.75
CA ASN A 103 -4.28 28.80 -6.80
C ASN A 103 -3.66 27.72 -5.91
N GLY A 104 -3.08 28.10 -4.78
CA GLY A 104 -2.73 27.18 -3.68
C GLY A 104 -1.49 26.31 -3.88
N PHE A 105 -0.56 26.70 -4.75
CA PHE A 105 0.67 25.94 -5.03
C PHE A 105 1.92 26.81 -5.20
N VAL A 106 3.07 26.15 -5.12
CA VAL A 106 4.39 26.67 -5.51
C VAL A 106 4.94 25.79 -6.64
N ALA A 107 5.40 26.38 -7.73
CA ALA A 107 6.01 25.66 -8.85
C ALA A 107 7.52 25.93 -8.95
N THR A 108 8.25 25.00 -9.55
CA THR A 108 9.69 25.13 -9.82
C THR A 108 10.00 25.80 -11.16
N GLU A 109 8.98 25.95 -12.01
CA GLU A 109 9.01 26.67 -13.29
C GLU A 109 7.70 27.47 -13.48
N GLU A 110 7.66 28.36 -14.46
CA GLU A 110 6.57 29.33 -14.62
C GLU A 110 5.30 28.66 -15.21
N PRO A 111 4.14 28.67 -14.51
CA PRO A 111 2.92 28.02 -14.98
C PRO A 111 2.39 28.68 -16.26
N THR A 112 2.12 27.90 -17.31
CA THR A 112 1.81 28.45 -18.64
C THR A 112 0.33 28.81 -18.84
N SER A 113 -0.60 28.09 -18.21
CA SER A 113 -2.00 28.54 -18.02
C SER A 113 -2.73 27.67 -16.98
N GLU A 114 -3.74 28.24 -16.34
CA GLU A 114 -4.79 27.58 -15.55
C GLU A 114 -5.12 26.15 -16.03
N SER A 115 -5.50 26.04 -17.31
CA SER A 115 -5.93 24.80 -17.98
C SER A 115 -4.91 23.66 -18.03
N THR A 116 -3.64 23.92 -17.69
CA THR A 116 -2.58 22.90 -17.62
C THR A 116 -2.54 22.18 -16.28
N TYR A 117 -3.08 22.78 -15.21
CA TYR A 117 -2.95 22.28 -13.84
C TYR A 117 -4.27 22.16 -13.04
N LEU A 118 -5.30 22.97 -13.30
CA LEU A 118 -6.57 22.81 -12.58
C LEU A 118 -7.22 21.44 -12.85
N GLY A 119 -7.52 20.69 -11.78
CA GLY A 119 -8.06 19.33 -11.86
C GLY A 119 -7.09 18.30 -12.45
N LYS A 120 -5.78 18.59 -12.40
CA LYS A 120 -4.72 17.77 -13.00
C LYS A 120 -3.56 17.59 -12.02
N MET A 121 -3.71 16.61 -11.13
CA MET A 121 -2.62 16.09 -10.31
C MET A 121 -2.21 14.70 -10.82
N PRO A 122 -0.99 14.51 -11.37
CA PRO A 122 0.08 15.50 -11.50
C PRO A 122 -0.08 16.46 -12.69
N PRO A 123 0.41 17.71 -12.57
CA PRO A 123 0.64 18.59 -13.71
C PRO A 123 1.90 18.18 -14.48
N SER A 124 2.05 18.72 -15.69
CA SER A 124 3.22 18.49 -16.56
C SER A 124 4.50 19.23 -16.12
N PHE A 125 4.43 20.03 -15.05
CA PHE A 125 5.53 20.83 -14.50
C PHE A 125 5.78 20.51 -13.03
N GLY A 126 6.95 20.89 -12.51
CA GLY A 126 7.30 20.67 -11.11
C GLY A 126 6.46 21.53 -10.16
N MET A 127 5.69 20.89 -9.26
CA MET A 127 4.71 21.55 -8.40
C MET A 127 4.72 20.98 -6.97
N ILE A 128 4.62 21.89 -5.99
CA ILE A 128 4.27 21.65 -4.60
C ILE A 128 2.87 22.23 -4.37
N ALA A 129 1.84 21.37 -4.41
CA ALA A 129 0.45 21.73 -4.20
C ALA A 129 0.14 21.73 -2.69
N ALA A 130 -0.04 22.92 -2.12
CA ALA A 130 -0.40 23.06 -0.70
C ALA A 130 -1.90 22.83 -0.48
N LEU A 131 -2.74 23.46 -1.32
CA LEU A 131 -4.15 23.11 -1.51
C LEU A 131 -4.61 23.70 -2.86
N GLN A 132 -4.29 23.01 -3.94
CA GLN A 132 -4.47 23.48 -5.30
C GLN A 132 -5.95 23.50 -5.71
N GLY A 133 -6.48 24.66 -6.11
CA GLY A 133 -7.85 24.86 -6.60
C GLY A 133 -7.98 26.16 -7.39
N ASP A 134 -9.14 26.45 -7.97
CA ASP A 134 -9.45 27.77 -8.56
C ASP A 134 -9.77 28.76 -7.43
N LEU A 135 -8.76 29.55 -7.02
CA LEU A 135 -8.77 30.37 -5.81
C LEU A 135 -8.65 31.87 -6.13
N ASP A 136 -9.71 32.59 -5.79
CA ASP A 136 -9.84 34.00 -6.07
C ASP A 136 -9.15 34.85 -4.99
N THR A 137 -8.25 35.75 -5.42
CA THR A 137 -7.65 36.79 -4.57
C THR A 137 -8.05 38.22 -4.95
N SER A 138 -8.93 38.37 -5.95
CA SER A 138 -9.33 39.67 -6.51
C SER A 138 -10.24 40.48 -5.57
N GLU A 139 -10.37 41.78 -5.82
CA GLU A 139 -11.21 42.73 -5.06
C GLU A 139 -10.98 42.75 -3.52
N GLY A 140 -9.86 42.20 -3.03
CA GLY A 140 -9.54 42.07 -1.60
C GLY A 140 -10.13 40.82 -0.93
N VAL A 141 -10.57 39.84 -1.72
CA VAL A 141 -11.06 38.53 -1.26
C VAL A 141 -9.86 37.66 -0.89
N GLY A 142 -9.44 37.69 0.38
CA GLY A 142 -8.26 36.92 0.82
C GLY A 142 -6.92 37.52 0.38
N LYS A 143 -5.82 36.86 0.74
CA LYS A 143 -4.43 37.29 0.47
C LYS A 143 -3.48 36.08 0.37
N VAL A 144 -2.39 36.23 -0.38
CA VAL A 144 -1.24 35.31 -0.32
C VAL A 144 -0.02 36.07 0.16
N PHE A 145 0.49 35.69 1.33
CA PHE A 145 1.68 36.27 1.93
C PHE A 145 2.87 35.33 1.78
N PHE A 146 4.06 35.88 1.52
CA PHE A 146 5.28 35.07 1.43
C PHE A 146 6.53 35.82 1.91
N ARG A 147 7.50 35.06 2.44
CA ARG A 147 8.87 35.53 2.66
C ARG A 147 9.88 34.39 2.62
N GLN A 148 11.14 34.77 2.50
CA GLN A 148 12.27 33.94 2.94
C GLN A 148 12.69 34.39 4.33
N ASP A 149 13.14 33.45 5.16
CA ASP A 149 13.54 33.69 6.54
C ASP A 149 14.77 32.85 6.92
N SER A 150 15.63 33.43 7.74
CA SER A 150 16.80 32.77 8.34
C SER A 150 16.97 33.15 9.81
N ARG A 151 15.90 33.66 10.46
CA ARG A 151 15.90 33.96 11.89
C ARG A 151 15.88 32.65 12.71
N PRO A 152 16.70 32.52 13.77
CA PRO A 152 16.81 31.28 14.54
C PRO A 152 15.50 30.77 15.18
N ASP A 153 14.55 31.63 15.51
CA ASP A 153 13.24 31.23 16.04
C ASP A 153 12.36 30.53 14.99
N ILE A 154 12.45 30.97 13.73
CA ILE A 154 11.74 30.38 12.60
C ILE A 154 12.41 29.07 12.16
N LEU A 155 13.74 29.07 12.04
CA LEU A 155 14.50 27.87 11.68
C LEU A 155 14.36 26.76 12.75
N ARG A 156 14.42 27.12 14.04
CA ARG A 156 14.20 26.15 15.13
C ARG A 156 12.77 25.61 15.13
N ARG A 157 11.74 26.43 14.86
CA ARG A 157 10.37 25.90 14.72
C ARG A 157 10.24 24.93 13.54
N ALA A 158 10.90 25.19 12.41
CA ALA A 158 10.94 24.24 11.30
C ALA A 158 11.62 22.92 11.71
N ALA A 159 12.76 22.99 12.42
CA ALA A 159 13.40 21.82 13.01
C ALA A 159 12.49 21.06 13.99
N GLU A 160 11.79 21.77 14.90
CA GLU A 160 10.84 21.19 15.87
C GLU A 160 9.71 20.39 15.19
N HIS A 161 9.24 20.80 14.00
CA HIS A 161 8.27 20.04 13.21
C HIS A 161 8.91 18.84 12.49
N ILE A 162 10.07 19.02 11.86
CA ILE A 162 10.75 17.95 11.09
C ILE A 162 11.26 16.84 12.02
N ASN A 163 11.95 17.18 13.12
CA ASN A 163 12.45 16.21 14.10
C ASN A 163 11.32 15.43 14.79
N ARG A 164 10.13 16.02 14.91
CA ARG A 164 8.93 15.32 15.41
C ARG A 164 8.34 14.36 14.36
N ALA A 165 8.41 14.70 13.08
CA ALA A 165 7.95 13.85 11.99
C ALA A 165 8.92 12.68 11.67
N PHE A 166 10.22 12.88 11.90
CA PHE A 166 11.28 11.91 11.61
C PHE A 166 12.13 11.59 12.85
N PRO A 167 11.54 10.97 13.90
CA PRO A 167 12.23 10.75 15.19
C PRO A 167 13.37 9.72 15.13
N SER A 168 13.51 8.99 14.00
CA SER A 168 14.60 8.05 13.73
C SER A 168 15.79 8.67 12.99
N SER A 169 15.70 9.94 12.60
CA SER A 169 16.73 10.65 11.83
C SER A 169 17.67 11.46 12.73
N ASP A 170 18.85 11.82 12.21
CA ASP A 170 19.72 12.82 12.85
C ASP A 170 18.99 14.17 13.00
N GLU A 171 19.23 14.89 14.10
CA GLU A 171 18.56 16.16 14.41
C GLU A 171 18.83 17.21 13.32
N VAL A 172 17.78 17.70 12.66
CA VAL A 172 17.90 18.65 11.55
C VAL A 172 18.14 20.09 12.02
N ASP A 173 19.02 20.80 11.31
CA ASP A 173 19.25 22.24 11.43
C ASP A 173 19.03 22.93 10.07
N PRO A 174 17.80 23.39 9.77
CA PRO A 174 17.49 24.11 8.53
C PRO A 174 18.23 25.43 8.46
N SER A 175 18.92 25.68 7.34
CA SER A 175 19.69 26.92 7.15
C SER A 175 18.82 28.12 6.75
N HIS A 176 17.75 27.85 6.00
CA HIS A 176 16.83 28.84 5.43
C HIS A 176 15.42 28.23 5.38
N ALA A 177 14.40 29.08 5.49
CA ALA A 177 13.01 28.71 5.28
C ALA A 177 12.32 29.67 4.30
N VAL A 178 11.39 29.16 3.49
CA VAL A 178 10.39 29.97 2.76
C VAL A 178 9.05 29.73 3.44
N VAL A 179 8.38 30.78 3.88
CA VAL A 179 7.01 30.71 4.43
C VAL A 179 6.07 31.28 3.37
N VAL A 180 5.01 30.53 3.04
CA VAL A 180 3.94 30.95 2.12
C VAL A 180 2.60 30.65 2.77
N THR A 181 1.72 31.65 2.89
CA THR A 181 0.43 31.53 3.57
C THR A 181 -0.69 32.06 2.67
N TRP A 182 -1.63 31.18 2.32
CA TRP A 182 -2.89 31.57 1.69
C TRP A 182 -3.89 31.84 2.81
N VAL A 183 -4.47 33.03 2.83
CA VAL A 183 -5.23 33.58 3.96
C VAL A 183 -6.59 34.05 3.49
N ASP A 184 -7.66 33.50 4.07
CA ASP A 184 -9.05 33.84 3.78
C ASP A 184 -9.45 33.77 2.29
N VAL A 185 -8.76 32.96 1.50
CA VAL A 185 -9.00 32.77 0.06
C VAL A 185 -10.34 32.05 -0.19
N ALA A 186 -11.01 32.39 -1.27
CA ALA A 186 -12.30 31.80 -1.65
C ALA A 186 -12.17 31.02 -2.97
N SER A 187 -13.12 30.12 -3.23
CA SER A 187 -13.29 29.59 -4.58
C SER A 187 -13.67 30.72 -5.54
N HIS A 188 -13.13 30.70 -6.76
CA HIS A 188 -13.59 31.60 -7.81
C HIS A 188 -15.03 31.23 -8.23
N THR A 189 -15.85 32.25 -8.45
CA THR A 189 -17.28 32.09 -8.78
C THR A 189 -17.70 33.15 -9.80
N PRO A 190 -18.24 32.78 -10.98
CA PRO A 190 -18.83 33.74 -11.90
C PRO A 190 -19.93 34.55 -11.20
N GLN A 191 -19.93 35.88 -11.36
CA GLN A 191 -20.77 36.79 -10.56
C GLN A 191 -22.29 36.61 -10.81
N THR A 192 -22.95 35.76 -10.04
CA THR A 192 -24.41 35.75 -9.88
C THR A 192 -24.86 36.82 -8.90
N ARG A 193 -25.87 37.60 -9.30
CA ARG A 193 -26.38 38.75 -8.53
C ARG A 193 -27.32 38.30 -7.41
N GLY A 194 -26.85 38.45 -6.17
CA GLY A 194 -27.69 38.43 -4.96
C GLY A 194 -28.04 37.03 -4.44
N ASP A 195 -27.36 36.61 -3.39
CA ASP A 195 -27.97 36.67 -2.05
C ASP A 195 -26.89 36.62 -0.95
N GLY A 196 -27.26 37.07 0.25
CA GLY A 196 -26.32 37.23 1.37
C GLY A 196 -26.02 35.93 2.11
N ILE A 197 -25.14 35.10 1.55
CA ILE A 197 -24.65 33.86 2.17
C ILE A 197 -23.16 33.98 2.46
N GLU A 198 -22.72 33.44 3.59
CA GLU A 198 -21.32 33.46 4.03
C GLU A 198 -20.41 32.75 3.00
N LYS A 199 -19.59 33.52 2.28
CA LYS A 199 -18.54 32.95 1.41
C LYS A 199 -17.52 32.23 2.29
N ARG A 200 -17.59 30.89 2.32
CA ARG A 200 -16.62 29.97 2.92
C ARG A 200 -15.20 30.32 2.45
N ARG A 201 -14.23 30.23 3.36
CA ARG A 201 -12.84 30.65 3.10
C ARG A 201 -11.86 29.60 3.58
N ASN A 202 -10.82 29.36 2.80
CA ASN A 202 -9.73 28.49 3.20
C ASN A 202 -8.52 29.31 3.68
N SER A 203 -7.73 28.76 4.59
CA SER A 203 -6.52 29.35 5.16
C SER A 203 -5.54 28.25 5.52
N PHE A 204 -4.39 28.23 4.85
CA PHE A 204 -3.39 27.16 4.93
C PHE A 204 -1.98 27.72 4.70
N GLN A 205 -0.97 27.03 5.22
CA GLN A 205 0.42 27.48 5.17
C GLN A 205 1.34 26.37 4.66
N LEU A 206 2.28 26.73 3.79
CA LEU A 206 3.42 25.93 3.38
C LEU A 206 4.70 26.56 3.92
N VAL A 207 5.57 25.76 4.52
CA VAL A 207 6.94 26.16 4.85
C VAL A 207 7.91 25.19 4.18
N LEU A 208 8.80 25.72 3.34
CA LEU A 208 9.87 24.98 2.68
C LEU A 208 11.17 25.23 3.44
N ALA A 209 11.81 24.18 3.96
CA ALA A 209 13.00 24.29 4.81
C ALA A 209 14.23 23.66 4.12
N SER A 210 15.27 24.44 3.85
CA SER A 210 16.49 24.01 3.13
C SER A 210 17.68 23.77 4.07
N LEU A 211 18.20 22.53 4.04
CA LEU A 211 19.46 22.13 4.66
C LEU A 211 20.59 22.10 3.61
N GLN A 212 21.83 21.83 4.05
CA GLN A 212 22.98 21.66 3.14
C GLN A 212 22.82 20.52 2.11
N LYS A 213 22.02 19.50 2.43
CA LYS A 213 21.87 18.28 1.61
C LYS A 213 20.43 17.79 1.44
N ALA A 214 19.46 18.40 2.09
CA ALA A 214 18.06 17.96 2.10
C ALA A 214 17.14 19.18 2.03
N SER A 215 15.89 18.97 1.65
CA SER A 215 14.83 19.98 1.74
C SER A 215 13.54 19.32 2.19
N TYR A 216 12.77 20.04 3.01
CA TYR A 216 11.52 19.55 3.60
C TYR A 216 10.37 20.50 3.30
N ALA A 217 9.16 19.97 3.13
CA ALA A 217 7.92 20.72 3.11
C ALA A 217 7.13 20.45 4.40
N ILE A 218 6.67 21.52 5.05
CA ILE A 218 5.76 21.50 6.19
C ILE A 218 4.44 22.15 5.73
N LEU A 219 3.33 21.43 5.82
CA LEU A 219 2.00 21.87 5.43
C LEU A 219 1.09 21.94 6.66
N LEU A 220 0.47 23.11 6.87
CA LEU A 220 -0.37 23.41 8.03
C LEU A 220 -1.80 23.74 7.61
N TYR A 221 -2.76 23.00 8.16
CA TYR A 221 -4.19 23.15 7.94
C TYR A 221 -4.90 23.24 9.29
N ALA A 222 -5.44 24.42 9.63
CA ALA A 222 -6.24 24.58 10.83
C ALA A 222 -7.68 24.09 10.59
N ARG A 223 -8.32 23.49 11.60
CA ARG A 223 -9.70 22.95 11.50
C ARG A 223 -10.74 24.01 11.13
N ASP A 224 -10.57 25.24 11.61
CA ASP A 224 -11.37 26.42 11.24
C ASP A 224 -10.94 27.05 9.90
N GLY A 225 -9.75 26.68 9.41
CA GLY A 225 -9.15 27.14 8.16
C GLY A 225 -9.51 26.34 6.92
N ILE A 226 -10.27 25.24 7.01
CA ILE A 226 -10.75 24.47 5.83
C ILE A 226 -12.27 24.42 5.85
N GLN A 227 -12.90 25.19 4.97
CA GLN A 227 -14.35 25.44 4.96
C GLN A 227 -15.03 24.96 3.66
N PHE A 228 -14.27 24.80 2.57
CA PHE A 228 -14.73 24.17 1.33
C PHE A 228 -13.68 23.17 0.81
N SER A 229 -14.15 22.20 0.01
CA SER A 229 -13.41 21.03 -0.49
C SER A 229 -13.19 21.04 -2.01
N SER A 230 -13.91 21.90 -2.73
CA SER A 230 -14.04 21.88 -4.19
C SER A 230 -14.17 23.31 -4.77
N THR A 231 -13.78 23.48 -6.03
CA THR A 231 -13.76 24.74 -6.78
C THR A 231 -14.35 24.57 -8.19
N LEU A 232 -15.08 25.55 -8.70
CA LEU A 232 -15.93 25.41 -9.90
C LEU A 232 -15.18 25.66 -11.22
N VAL A 233 -14.53 24.63 -11.75
CA VAL A 233 -13.75 24.73 -13.00
C VAL A 233 -14.64 24.45 -14.21
N LYS A 234 -14.81 25.45 -15.09
CA LYS A 234 -15.59 25.36 -16.34
C LYS A 234 -17.05 24.87 -16.19
N GLY A 235 -17.63 25.03 -15.00
CA GLY A 235 -19.00 24.61 -14.68
C GLY A 235 -19.14 23.22 -14.06
N SER A 236 -18.03 22.56 -13.71
CA SER A 236 -18.00 21.34 -12.89
C SER A 236 -17.24 21.59 -11.59
N ASP A 237 -17.73 21.05 -10.48
CA ASP A 237 -16.98 21.10 -9.23
C ASP A 237 -15.77 20.15 -9.29
N VAL A 238 -14.58 20.71 -9.11
CA VAL A 238 -13.30 20.00 -9.06
C VAL A 238 -12.78 20.04 -7.63
N ILE A 239 -12.49 18.86 -7.07
CA ILE A 239 -11.92 18.72 -5.73
C ILE A 239 -10.50 19.29 -5.73
N MET A 240 -10.14 20.04 -4.68
CA MET A 240 -8.79 20.60 -4.56
C MET A 240 -7.76 19.50 -4.29
N HIS A 241 -6.50 19.69 -4.67
CA HIS A 241 -5.46 18.67 -4.49
C HIS A 241 -4.30 19.17 -3.61
N ALA A 242 -3.80 18.32 -2.71
CA ALA A 242 -2.54 18.53 -1.98
C ALA A 242 -1.53 17.42 -2.32
N GLY A 243 -0.25 17.79 -2.48
CA GLY A 243 0.81 16.86 -2.84
C GLY A 243 1.96 17.49 -3.63
N PHE A 244 2.73 16.66 -4.33
CA PHE A 244 3.99 17.01 -5.00
C PHE A 244 4.06 16.35 -6.38
N SER A 245 4.62 17.03 -7.37
CA SER A 245 4.83 16.51 -8.73
C SER A 245 6.19 16.94 -9.23
N GLU A 246 6.95 16.02 -9.82
CA GLU A 246 8.22 16.32 -10.49
C GLU A 246 8.01 17.03 -11.85
N GLY A 247 6.83 16.88 -12.46
CA GLY A 247 6.51 17.31 -13.82
C GLY A 247 6.94 16.30 -14.88
N LEU A 248 7.10 16.74 -16.13
CA LEU A 248 7.62 15.90 -17.22
C LEU A 248 9.14 15.74 -17.14
N VAL A 249 9.61 14.50 -17.06
CA VAL A 249 11.02 14.13 -17.15
C VAL A 249 11.39 13.87 -18.61
N GLN A 250 12.52 14.43 -19.06
CA GLN A 250 12.92 14.39 -20.47
C GLN A 250 13.89 13.23 -20.74
N GLY A 251 13.38 12.18 -21.41
CA GLY A 251 14.19 11.10 -21.97
C GLY A 251 14.83 11.48 -23.33
N PHE A 252 15.67 10.59 -23.86
CA PHE A 252 16.47 10.86 -25.07
C PHE A 252 15.63 11.09 -26.34
N TRP A 253 14.42 10.53 -26.41
CA TRP A 253 13.52 10.63 -27.58
C TRP A 253 12.08 11.07 -27.25
N TYR A 254 11.71 11.11 -25.97
CA TYR A 254 10.35 11.42 -25.50
C TYR A 254 10.39 11.98 -24.07
N SER A 255 9.36 12.75 -23.69
CA SER A 255 9.09 13.09 -22.30
C SER A 255 8.08 12.12 -21.69
N SER A 256 8.22 11.85 -20.40
CA SER A 256 7.31 11.02 -19.61
C SER A 256 6.94 11.74 -18.32
N GLN A 257 5.76 11.46 -17.75
CA GLN A 257 5.43 11.98 -16.43
C GLN A 257 6.41 11.41 -15.39
N GLY A 258 7.03 12.29 -14.61
CA GLY A 258 7.89 11.92 -13.49
C GLY A 258 7.11 11.49 -12.25
N PRO A 259 7.82 11.04 -11.21
CA PRO A 259 7.31 10.87 -9.85
C PRO A 259 6.34 11.96 -9.40
N TYR A 260 5.29 11.54 -8.69
CA TYR A 260 4.37 12.44 -8.03
C TYR A 260 3.77 11.76 -6.80
N TYR A 261 3.56 12.55 -5.75
CA TYR A 261 3.00 12.13 -4.48
C TYR A 261 1.68 12.88 -4.25
N ARG A 262 0.63 12.20 -3.78
CA ARG A 262 -0.62 12.83 -3.35
C ARG A 262 -0.78 12.69 -1.84
N THR A 263 -1.08 13.81 -1.15
CA THR A 263 -1.38 13.81 0.28
C THR A 263 -2.82 13.38 0.58
N MET A 264 -3.70 13.44 -0.41
CA MET A 264 -5.14 13.22 -0.26
C MET A 264 -5.73 12.49 -1.48
N MET A 265 -6.98 12.06 -1.35
CA MET A 265 -7.74 11.30 -2.35
C MET A 265 -8.55 12.24 -3.26
N ASP A 266 -9.12 11.71 -4.34
CA ASP A 266 -10.04 12.48 -5.20
C ASP A 266 -11.48 12.50 -4.63
N ASP A 267 -11.62 12.79 -3.32
CA ASP A 267 -12.90 12.89 -2.60
C ASP A 267 -12.94 14.04 -1.56
N GLU A 268 -14.13 14.58 -1.29
CA GLU A 268 -14.32 15.73 -0.39
C GLU A 268 -14.02 15.47 1.09
N SER A 269 -14.07 14.21 1.54
CA SER A 269 -13.72 13.83 2.91
C SER A 269 -12.23 14.06 3.14
N SER A 270 -11.40 13.59 2.21
CA SER A 270 -9.94 13.66 2.32
C SER A 270 -9.36 15.09 2.36
N VAL A 271 -10.09 16.10 1.85
CA VAL A 271 -9.72 17.52 2.04
C VAL A 271 -9.92 17.97 3.48
N ARG A 272 -10.92 17.44 4.19
CA ARG A 272 -11.17 17.76 5.61
C ARG A 272 -10.20 17.00 6.50
N ASP A 273 -9.85 15.77 6.12
CA ASP A 273 -8.82 14.97 6.78
C ASP A 273 -7.47 15.69 6.86
N LEU A 274 -7.14 16.60 5.94
CA LEU A 274 -5.96 17.47 6.02
C LEU A 274 -5.84 18.22 7.36
N ALA A 275 -6.96 18.57 8.02
CA ALA A 275 -6.98 19.25 9.33
C ALA A 275 -7.23 18.30 10.53
N GLU A 276 -7.60 17.05 10.29
CA GLU A 276 -7.93 16.05 11.32
C GLU A 276 -6.83 15.00 11.52
N GLN A 277 -6.08 14.68 10.47
CA GLN A 277 -5.01 13.69 10.44
C GLN A 277 -3.63 14.35 10.50
N THR A 278 -2.56 13.54 10.49
CA THR A 278 -1.16 13.99 10.60
C THR A 278 -0.20 12.87 10.25
N ASN A 279 1.02 13.23 9.81
CA ASN A 279 2.18 12.33 9.76
C ASN A 279 3.34 12.83 10.66
N SER A 280 3.05 13.77 11.56
CA SER A 280 4.02 14.43 12.45
C SER A 280 3.57 14.51 13.92
N GLY A 281 2.60 13.69 14.33
CA GLY A 281 2.08 13.66 15.70
C GLY A 281 1.30 14.91 16.14
N GLN A 282 0.88 15.76 15.21
CA GLN A 282 0.03 16.92 15.50
C GLN A 282 -1.02 17.10 14.40
N ARG A 283 -2.30 16.90 14.74
CA ARG A 283 -3.43 17.02 13.80
C ARG A 283 -3.39 18.34 13.02
N GLY A 284 -3.54 18.27 11.71
CA GLY A 284 -3.42 19.43 10.80
C GLY A 284 -2.00 19.82 10.42
N VAL A 285 -0.98 19.09 10.88
CA VAL A 285 0.44 19.29 10.54
C VAL A 285 0.95 18.09 9.76
N TRP A 286 1.45 18.34 8.56
CA TRP A 286 2.07 17.34 7.69
C TRP A 286 3.49 17.77 7.33
N VAL A 287 4.43 16.83 7.31
CA VAL A 287 5.83 17.08 6.99
C VAL A 287 6.32 16.02 6.01
N TYR A 288 7.16 16.44 5.06
CA TYR A 288 7.71 15.61 4.00
C TYR A 288 9.16 15.97 3.72
N GLU A 289 10.02 14.98 3.52
CA GLU A 289 11.31 15.16 2.84
C GLU A 289 11.05 15.19 1.33
N ILE A 290 11.47 16.25 0.63
CA ILE A 290 11.06 16.54 -0.76
C ILE A 290 12.21 16.56 -1.77
N GLY A 291 13.47 16.47 -1.32
CA GLY A 291 14.63 16.36 -2.19
C GLY A 291 15.94 16.29 -1.40
N THR A 292 16.82 15.34 -1.73
CA THR A 292 18.08 15.09 -1.00
C THR A 292 19.24 14.72 -1.93
N SER A 293 20.43 15.26 -1.61
CA SER A 293 21.65 15.17 -2.42
C SER A 293 22.66 14.16 -1.82
N PRO A 294 23.25 13.24 -2.62
CA PRO A 294 23.34 13.25 -4.08
C PRO A 294 22.29 12.40 -4.82
N SER A 295 21.33 11.79 -4.12
CA SER A 295 20.35 10.89 -4.73
C SER A 295 19.07 10.82 -3.91
N PHE A 296 17.95 11.13 -4.56
CA PHE A 296 16.59 11.08 -4.03
C PHE A 296 15.66 10.73 -5.19
N SER A 297 14.58 9.97 -4.94
CA SER A 297 13.75 9.39 -6.01
C SER A 297 12.24 9.56 -5.85
N ASP A 298 11.74 9.81 -4.64
CA ASP A 298 10.33 10.11 -4.38
C ASP A 298 10.17 10.79 -3.01
N VAL A 299 9.05 11.50 -2.81
CA VAL A 299 8.74 12.24 -1.58
C VAL A 299 8.49 11.30 -0.40
N VAL A 300 9.16 11.56 0.72
CA VAL A 300 9.06 10.73 1.93
C VAL A 300 8.18 11.43 2.97
N PRO A 301 7.03 10.87 3.36
CA PRO A 301 6.22 11.41 4.45
C PRO A 301 6.87 11.17 5.82
N GLY A 302 6.53 12.04 6.78
CA GLY A 302 6.77 11.81 8.20
C GLY A 302 6.19 10.47 8.69
N GLN A 303 6.77 9.94 9.76
CA GLN A 303 6.54 8.59 10.25
C GLN A 303 5.64 8.54 11.50
N VAL A 304 5.22 9.69 12.05
CA VAL A 304 4.51 9.75 13.33
C VAL A 304 3.02 10.03 13.12
N THR A 305 2.24 8.96 13.04
CA THR A 305 0.77 8.99 13.04
C THR A 305 0.16 8.95 14.44
N ASP A 306 0.93 8.52 15.45
CA ASP A 306 0.47 8.35 16.83
C ASP A 306 -0.05 9.66 17.47
N LEU A 307 -1.22 9.55 18.11
CA LEU A 307 -1.82 10.61 18.92
C LEU A 307 -1.75 10.23 20.41
N PRO A 308 -1.40 11.17 21.32
CA PRO A 308 -1.43 10.91 22.76
C PRO A 308 -2.79 10.40 23.24
N THR A 309 -2.79 9.28 23.97
CA THR A 309 -4.01 8.60 24.41
C THR A 309 -4.76 9.41 25.47
N GLU A 310 -6.00 9.82 25.17
CA GLU A 310 -6.86 10.55 26.11
C GLU A 310 -7.84 9.58 26.81
N PRO A 311 -7.99 9.60 28.15
CA PRO A 311 -8.98 8.78 28.85
C PRO A 311 -10.40 9.28 28.58
N PRO A 312 -11.42 8.40 28.57
CA PRO A 312 -12.77 8.75 28.14
C PRO A 312 -13.43 9.81 29.05
N PRO A 313 -14.14 10.82 28.48
CA PRO A 313 -14.81 11.85 29.24
C PRO A 313 -16.04 11.32 30.01
N PRO A 314 -16.44 11.94 31.14
CA PRO A 314 -17.60 11.50 31.92
C PRO A 314 -18.92 11.63 31.15
N LEU A 315 -19.79 10.63 31.29
CA LEU A 315 -21.14 10.59 30.71
C LEU A 315 -22.03 11.74 31.24
N PRO A 316 -22.62 12.58 30.36
CA PRO A 316 -23.66 13.53 30.73
C PRO A 316 -24.97 12.83 31.13
N LEU A 317 -25.74 13.41 32.04
CA LEU A 317 -27.07 12.89 32.42
C LEU A 317 -28.10 13.08 31.29
N ALA A 318 -28.99 12.10 31.14
CA ALA A 318 -30.08 12.15 30.16
C ALA A 318 -31.11 13.25 30.46
N THR A 319 -31.70 13.82 29.41
CA THR A 319 -32.88 14.69 29.46
C THR A 319 -33.84 14.27 28.34
N GLU A 320 -35.16 14.35 28.58
CA GLU A 320 -36.19 13.71 27.73
C GLU A 320 -36.51 14.44 26.41
N PRO A 321 -37.01 13.71 25.37
CA PRO A 321 -37.27 14.27 24.05
C PRO A 321 -38.64 14.97 23.92
N SER A 322 -38.66 16.11 23.23
CA SER A 322 -39.89 16.80 22.81
C SER A 322 -40.35 16.36 21.40
N ARG A 323 -41.68 16.25 21.21
CA ARG A 323 -42.29 15.75 19.97
C ARG A 323 -42.39 16.83 18.88
N PRO A 324 -42.25 16.48 17.58
CA PRO A 324 -42.68 17.34 16.48
C PRO A 324 -44.21 17.40 16.37
N LEU A 325 -44.73 18.44 15.70
CA LEU A 325 -46.15 18.64 15.42
C LEU A 325 -46.49 18.20 13.98
N ASN A 326 -47.68 17.63 13.77
CA ASN A 326 -48.20 17.33 12.43
C ASN A 326 -48.91 18.55 11.80
N THR A 327 -48.72 18.73 10.49
CA THR A 327 -49.75 19.27 9.59
C THR A 327 -49.76 18.44 8.29
N ASP A 328 -50.96 18.03 7.87
CA ASP A 328 -51.19 17.08 6.76
C ASP A 328 -51.39 17.81 5.41
N GLY A 329 -51.20 17.11 4.28
CA GLY A 329 -51.18 17.73 2.94
C GLY A 329 -51.00 16.75 1.77
N GLN A 330 -51.99 15.91 1.50
CA GLN A 330 -51.98 14.97 0.36
C GLN A 330 -52.09 15.68 -1.01
N VAL A 331 -51.26 15.27 -1.98
CA VAL A 331 -51.52 15.42 -3.44
C VAL A 331 -51.18 14.10 -4.15
N LYS A 332 -51.88 13.79 -5.24
CA LYS A 332 -51.80 12.51 -5.97
C LYS A 332 -50.64 12.45 -6.97
N TYR A 333 -50.18 11.23 -7.26
CA TYR A 333 -49.44 10.88 -8.47
C TYR A 333 -50.39 10.57 -9.64
N ASP A 334 -49.94 10.85 -10.87
CA ASP A 334 -50.52 10.37 -12.14
C ASP A 334 -49.38 10.31 -13.19
N PRO A 335 -49.15 9.18 -13.91
CA PRO A 335 -47.95 9.02 -14.76
C PRO A 335 -48.18 9.41 -16.23
N GLY A 336 -47.37 10.35 -16.73
CA GLY A 336 -47.33 10.76 -18.15
C GLY A 336 -46.07 10.29 -18.88
N GLN A 337 -46.21 9.84 -20.13
CA GLN A 337 -45.10 9.41 -20.99
C GLN A 337 -44.36 10.61 -21.62
N ILE A 338 -43.08 10.40 -21.96
CA ILE A 338 -42.31 11.28 -22.86
C ILE A 338 -41.63 10.40 -23.91
N GLU A 339 -41.87 10.67 -25.18
CA GLU A 339 -41.17 10.03 -26.31
C GLU A 339 -39.89 10.80 -26.65
N ILE A 340 -38.85 10.08 -27.12
CA ILE A 340 -37.61 10.68 -27.62
C ILE A 340 -37.47 10.34 -29.11
N HIS A 341 -37.44 11.36 -29.97
CA HIS A 341 -37.21 11.21 -31.41
C HIS A 341 -35.72 10.95 -31.72
N SER A 342 -35.43 9.92 -32.52
CA SER A 342 -34.10 9.69 -33.08
C SER A 342 -33.97 10.32 -34.48
N ASN A 343 -32.93 11.13 -34.68
CA ASN A 343 -32.50 11.56 -36.02
C ASN A 343 -31.28 10.73 -36.45
N GLN A 344 -31.35 10.11 -37.62
CA GLN A 344 -30.21 9.44 -38.25
C GLN A 344 -29.33 10.42 -39.01
N TYR A 345 -28.02 10.15 -39.08
CA TYR A 345 -27.10 10.75 -40.04
C TYR A 345 -26.11 9.69 -40.52
N GLN A 346 -25.80 9.68 -41.82
CA GLN A 346 -25.07 8.57 -42.46
C GLN A 346 -24.04 9.11 -43.48
N PRO A 347 -22.72 8.91 -43.25
CA PRO A 347 -21.67 9.18 -44.24
C PRO A 347 -21.44 7.99 -45.22
N PRO A 348 -20.80 8.22 -46.39
CA PRO A 348 -20.66 7.22 -47.46
C PRO A 348 -19.36 6.39 -47.41
N GLN A 349 -19.37 5.23 -48.10
CA GLN A 349 -18.20 4.38 -48.39
C GLN A 349 -17.34 4.94 -49.55
N PRO A 350 -16.05 4.55 -49.59
CA PRO A 350 -15.43 4.22 -50.88
C PRO A 350 -14.46 3.00 -50.85
N HIS A 351 -14.72 2.06 -51.77
CA HIS A 351 -13.78 1.19 -52.52
C HIS A 351 -12.74 0.26 -51.84
N TYR A 352 -12.32 -0.74 -52.62
CA TYR A 352 -11.49 -1.90 -52.23
C TYR A 352 -9.99 -1.55 -52.10
N PRO A 353 -9.23 -2.27 -51.26
CA PRO A 353 -7.77 -2.25 -51.26
C PRO A 353 -7.19 -3.10 -52.41
N GLU A 354 -5.96 -2.76 -52.80
CA GLU A 354 -5.13 -3.48 -53.78
C GLU A 354 -4.16 -4.43 -53.04
N VAL A 355 -3.85 -5.60 -53.61
CA VAL A 355 -3.05 -6.63 -52.94
C VAL A 355 -1.56 -6.46 -53.25
N VAL A 356 -0.73 -6.50 -52.20
CA VAL A 356 0.73 -6.61 -52.31
C VAL A 356 1.20 -7.75 -51.41
N GLU A 357 1.67 -8.84 -52.01
CA GLU A 357 2.40 -9.90 -51.30
C GLU A 357 3.84 -9.45 -51.03
N LEU A 358 4.32 -9.59 -49.79
CA LEU A 358 5.74 -9.54 -49.44
C LEU A 358 6.02 -10.61 -48.37
N ASP A 359 7.25 -11.12 -48.41
CA ASP A 359 7.63 -12.44 -47.90
C ASP A 359 7.82 -12.51 -46.37
N GLU A 360 7.74 -13.72 -45.81
CA GLU A 360 7.83 -13.97 -44.36
C GLU A 360 9.28 -14.00 -43.85
N THR A 361 9.63 -13.18 -42.84
CA THR A 361 10.51 -13.58 -41.71
C THR A 361 10.66 -12.52 -40.62
N GLU A 362 10.63 -12.97 -39.35
CA GLU A 362 11.21 -12.35 -38.15
C GLU A 362 10.98 -10.84 -37.83
N ILE A 363 9.73 -10.39 -37.71
CA ILE A 363 9.41 -9.20 -36.88
C ILE A 363 8.19 -9.49 -35.98
N ASN A 364 8.41 -9.70 -34.68
CA ASN A 364 7.32 -9.72 -33.69
C ASN A 364 7.03 -8.28 -33.19
N VAL A 365 6.30 -7.53 -34.00
CA VAL A 365 5.70 -6.24 -33.64
C VAL A 365 4.21 -6.36 -33.90
N ASP A 366 3.38 -6.07 -32.90
CA ASP A 366 1.93 -6.26 -32.96
C ASP A 366 1.28 -5.11 -33.77
N VAL A 367 1.23 -5.28 -35.09
CA VAL A 367 0.73 -4.26 -36.03
C VAL A 367 -0.81 -4.24 -36.02
N PHE A 368 -1.36 -3.28 -35.26
CA PHE A 368 -2.75 -2.78 -35.27
C PHE A 368 -3.78 -3.60 -36.06
N SER A 369 -4.18 -4.76 -35.55
CA SER A 369 -5.42 -5.39 -35.98
C SER A 369 -6.61 -4.78 -35.21
N TYR A 370 -7.56 -4.16 -35.92
CA TYR A 370 -8.77 -3.57 -35.32
C TYR A 370 -9.83 -4.62 -34.96
N ASN A 371 -9.39 -5.71 -34.35
CA ASN A 371 -10.24 -6.78 -33.86
C ASN A 371 -10.17 -6.77 -32.32
N PHE A 372 -10.78 -5.75 -31.70
CA PHE A 372 -10.95 -5.69 -30.25
C PHE A 372 -11.61 -6.98 -29.79
N GLY A 373 -10.83 -7.84 -29.12
CA GLY A 373 -11.23 -9.21 -28.87
C GLY A 373 -12.49 -9.26 -28.03
N THR A 374 -13.51 -9.98 -28.50
CA THR A 374 -14.70 -10.29 -27.71
C THR A 374 -14.56 -11.62 -27.01
N CYS A 375 -15.36 -11.83 -25.96
CA CYS A 375 -15.45 -13.09 -25.22
C CYS A 375 -15.79 -14.28 -26.11
N ALA A 376 -16.57 -14.08 -27.17
CA ALA A 376 -16.90 -15.12 -28.15
C ALA A 376 -15.65 -15.78 -28.77
N ASN A 377 -14.58 -15.00 -28.98
CA ASN A 377 -13.33 -15.45 -29.60
C ASN A 377 -12.17 -15.64 -28.59
N ASN A 378 -12.32 -15.18 -27.34
CA ASN A 378 -11.23 -15.10 -26.36
C ASN A 378 -11.56 -15.75 -25.00
N ARG A 379 -12.68 -16.46 -24.86
CA ARG A 379 -13.11 -17.09 -23.59
C ARG A 379 -12.04 -17.98 -22.94
N ASN A 380 -11.19 -18.60 -23.77
CA ASN A 380 -10.06 -19.45 -23.39
C ASN A 380 -8.87 -18.70 -22.77
N LYS A 381 -8.85 -17.35 -22.81
CA LYS A 381 -7.84 -16.51 -22.13
C LYS A 381 -8.21 -16.20 -20.67
N CYS A 382 -9.44 -16.51 -20.25
CA CYS A 382 -9.87 -16.40 -18.86
C CYS A 382 -9.74 -17.76 -18.14
N SER A 383 -9.58 -17.75 -16.82
CA SER A 383 -9.65 -18.98 -16.01
C SER A 383 -10.98 -19.73 -16.24
N GLN A 384 -10.93 -21.06 -16.11
CA GLN A 384 -12.12 -21.91 -16.03
C GLN A 384 -13.05 -21.53 -14.85
N PHE A 385 -12.48 -20.93 -13.80
CA PHE A 385 -13.18 -20.41 -12.63
C PHE A 385 -13.54 -18.91 -12.73
N ALA A 386 -13.29 -18.28 -13.88
CA ALA A 386 -13.72 -16.92 -14.19
C ALA A 386 -14.87 -16.91 -15.19
N ASP A 387 -15.58 -15.79 -15.26
CA ASP A 387 -16.44 -15.40 -16.36
C ASP A 387 -15.83 -14.26 -17.18
N CYS A 388 -16.17 -14.23 -18.47
CA CYS A 388 -15.70 -13.24 -19.42
C CYS A 388 -16.80 -12.19 -19.65
N ARG A 389 -16.45 -10.91 -19.68
CA ARG A 389 -17.35 -9.80 -19.98
C ARG A 389 -16.81 -8.95 -21.13
N ASP A 390 -17.67 -8.62 -22.08
CA ASP A 390 -17.38 -7.72 -23.20
C ASP A 390 -17.58 -6.25 -22.79
N TYR A 391 -16.70 -5.38 -23.30
CA TYR A 391 -16.65 -3.94 -23.08
C TYR A 391 -16.55 -3.22 -24.43
N SER A 392 -16.75 -1.90 -24.45
CA SER A 392 -16.72 -1.11 -25.70
C SER A 392 -15.36 -1.08 -26.41
N SER A 393 -14.28 -1.48 -25.73
CA SER A 393 -12.90 -1.51 -26.25
C SER A 393 -12.22 -2.88 -26.23
N GLY A 394 -12.91 -3.95 -25.81
CA GLY A 394 -12.31 -5.30 -25.67
C GLY A 394 -13.08 -6.19 -24.69
N PHE A 395 -12.37 -7.08 -23.99
CA PHE A 395 -12.96 -7.99 -23.00
C PHE A 395 -12.13 -8.04 -21.72
N CYS A 396 -12.75 -8.36 -20.58
CA CYS A 396 -12.05 -8.66 -19.33
C CYS A 396 -12.60 -9.92 -18.65
N CYS A 397 -11.74 -10.56 -17.85
CA CYS A 397 -12.06 -11.75 -17.07
C CYS A 397 -12.34 -11.37 -15.61
N HIS A 398 -13.29 -12.05 -14.97
CA HIS A 398 -13.70 -11.81 -13.58
C HIS A 398 -13.87 -13.15 -12.85
N CYS A 399 -13.22 -13.37 -11.70
CA CYS A 399 -13.39 -14.63 -10.96
C CYS A 399 -14.84 -14.84 -10.49
N ARG A 400 -15.29 -16.10 -10.42
CA ARG A 400 -16.62 -16.47 -9.93
C ARG A 400 -16.65 -16.46 -8.39
N PRO A 401 -17.83 -16.27 -7.76
CA PRO A 401 -17.98 -16.39 -6.30
C PRO A 401 -17.39 -17.71 -5.76
N GLY A 402 -16.65 -17.65 -4.66
CA GLY A 402 -15.84 -18.79 -4.16
C GLY A 402 -14.40 -18.80 -4.69
N PHE A 403 -14.04 -17.92 -5.63
CA PHE A 403 -12.71 -17.78 -6.20
C PHE A 403 -12.28 -16.31 -6.27
N TYR A 404 -10.99 -16.04 -6.05
CA TYR A 404 -10.41 -14.70 -6.12
C TYR A 404 -9.16 -14.67 -7.01
N GLY A 405 -8.81 -13.47 -7.50
CA GLY A 405 -7.74 -13.24 -8.47
C GLY A 405 -8.15 -12.27 -9.59
N ASN A 406 -7.29 -12.10 -10.59
CA ASN A 406 -7.46 -11.14 -11.70
C ASN A 406 -8.34 -11.66 -12.85
N GLY A 407 -9.08 -12.76 -12.67
CA GLY A 407 -9.92 -13.37 -13.72
C GLY A 407 -9.17 -14.21 -14.76
N ILE A 408 -7.93 -13.85 -15.10
CA ILE A 408 -7.04 -14.69 -15.92
C ILE A 408 -6.51 -15.84 -15.05
N GLN A 409 -6.14 -15.52 -13.83
CA GLN A 409 -5.74 -16.44 -12.76
C GLN A 409 -6.78 -16.31 -11.63
N CYS A 410 -7.36 -17.44 -11.20
CA CYS A 410 -8.35 -17.49 -10.11
C CYS A 410 -8.10 -18.74 -9.27
N VAL A 411 -8.00 -18.59 -7.95
CA VAL A 411 -7.84 -19.69 -6.99
C VAL A 411 -9.00 -19.70 -5.99
N ALA A 412 -9.31 -20.86 -5.43
CA ALA A 412 -10.43 -21.01 -4.49
C ALA A 412 -10.16 -20.29 -3.17
N GLU A 413 -11.20 -19.64 -2.62
CA GLU A 413 -11.18 -19.06 -1.28
C GLU A 413 -10.81 -20.14 -0.24
N GLY A 414 -9.92 -19.81 0.70
CA GLY A 414 -9.53 -20.70 1.81
C GLY A 414 -8.64 -21.89 1.44
N LYS A 415 -8.39 -22.20 0.15
CA LYS A 415 -7.42 -23.25 -0.26
C LYS A 415 -5.98 -22.74 0.02
N PRO A 416 -5.16 -23.48 0.81
CA PRO A 416 -3.76 -23.10 1.01
C PRO A 416 -2.96 -23.11 -0.29
N GLN A 417 -2.22 -22.03 -0.54
CA GLN A 417 -1.51 -21.83 -1.81
C GLN A 417 -0.09 -22.38 -1.73
N ARG A 418 0.37 -22.99 -2.83
CA ARG A 418 1.72 -23.55 -2.96
C ARG A 418 2.46 -22.85 -4.08
N MET A 419 3.74 -22.56 -3.84
CA MET A 419 4.61 -21.99 -4.87
C MET A 419 5.91 -22.77 -4.98
N ASN A 420 6.34 -23.01 -6.21
CA ASN A 420 7.58 -23.71 -6.52
C ASN A 420 8.47 -22.79 -7.35
N GLY A 421 9.79 -22.86 -7.15
CA GLY A 421 10.69 -21.91 -7.76
C GLY A 421 12.15 -22.29 -7.73
N LYS A 422 12.93 -21.57 -8.53
CA LYS A 422 14.39 -21.72 -8.62
C LYS A 422 15.08 -20.40 -8.33
N VAL A 423 16.03 -20.43 -7.40
CA VAL A 423 16.86 -19.29 -7.01
C VAL A 423 18.22 -19.39 -7.68
N HIS A 424 18.53 -18.37 -8.47
CA HIS A 424 19.82 -18.17 -9.11
C HIS A 424 20.51 -16.96 -8.50
N GLY A 425 21.83 -16.85 -8.62
CA GLY A 425 22.49 -15.62 -8.20
C GLY A 425 24.00 -15.68 -8.09
N ARG A 426 24.59 -14.51 -7.84
CA ARG A 426 26.02 -14.27 -7.68
C ARG A 426 26.21 -13.20 -6.60
N VAL A 427 26.43 -13.66 -5.37
CA VAL A 427 26.36 -12.81 -4.17
C VAL A 427 27.72 -12.72 -3.48
N PHE A 428 28.26 -11.52 -3.34
CA PHE A 428 29.47 -11.24 -2.57
C PHE A 428 29.13 -11.09 -1.08
N VAL A 429 29.90 -11.75 -0.21
CA VAL A 429 29.68 -11.72 1.25
C VAL A 429 30.82 -10.95 1.93
N GLY A 430 30.48 -9.94 2.73
CA GLY A 430 31.45 -9.18 3.52
C GLY A 430 32.54 -8.52 2.67
N ASN A 431 33.80 -8.87 2.93
CA ASN A 431 34.94 -8.39 2.15
C ASN A 431 35.49 -9.44 1.16
N SER A 432 34.75 -10.52 0.86
CA SER A 432 35.21 -11.56 -0.07
C SER A 432 35.38 -11.00 -1.49
N PRO A 433 36.54 -11.21 -2.15
CA PRO A 433 36.74 -10.87 -3.56
C PRO A 433 36.07 -11.88 -4.52
N TYR A 434 35.62 -13.03 -4.01
CA TYR A 434 34.92 -14.06 -4.76
C TYR A 434 33.45 -14.12 -4.34
N PRO A 435 32.48 -14.14 -5.29
CA PRO A 435 31.08 -14.32 -4.98
C PRO A 435 30.76 -15.79 -4.68
N VAL A 436 29.68 -16.03 -3.95
CA VAL A 436 29.01 -17.32 -3.89
C VAL A 436 27.98 -17.36 -5.02
N GLU A 437 28.04 -18.38 -5.86
CA GLU A 437 27.10 -18.56 -6.98
C GLU A 437 26.05 -19.61 -6.65
N LEU A 438 24.80 -19.33 -6.99
CA LEU A 438 23.64 -20.21 -6.79
C LEU A 438 23.15 -20.70 -8.16
N GLY A 439 23.34 -21.99 -8.43
CA GLY A 439 23.00 -22.64 -9.71
C GLY A 439 21.60 -23.21 -9.78
N GLY A 440 20.57 -22.42 -9.45
CA GLY A 440 19.18 -22.88 -9.51
C GLY A 440 18.78 -23.78 -8.34
N VAL A 441 19.02 -23.33 -7.11
CA VAL A 441 18.59 -24.03 -5.89
C VAL A 441 17.07 -23.89 -5.69
N ASP A 442 16.44 -24.88 -5.07
CA ASP A 442 14.99 -24.93 -4.92
C ASP A 442 14.44 -23.96 -3.88
N LEU A 443 13.39 -23.24 -4.25
CA LEU A 443 12.50 -22.48 -3.38
C LEU A 443 11.15 -23.16 -3.37
N HIS A 444 10.65 -23.48 -2.18
CA HIS A 444 9.29 -23.97 -1.98
C HIS A 444 8.57 -23.04 -0.98
N SER A 445 7.30 -22.76 -1.26
CA SER A 445 6.44 -21.93 -0.41
C SER A 445 5.09 -22.58 -0.16
N TYR A 446 4.57 -22.37 1.04
CA TYR A 446 3.22 -22.72 1.46
C TYR A 446 2.60 -21.52 2.17
N VAL A 447 1.37 -21.17 1.82
CA VAL A 447 0.66 -20.01 2.40
C VAL A 447 -0.73 -20.41 2.86
N VAL A 448 -1.04 -20.14 4.14
CA VAL A 448 -2.39 -20.26 4.68
C VAL A 448 -3.08 -18.90 4.54
N VAL A 449 -3.80 -18.74 3.42
CA VAL A 449 -4.40 -17.46 3.00
C VAL A 449 -5.35 -16.91 4.05
N ASN A 450 -6.16 -17.77 4.69
CA ASN A 450 -7.13 -17.41 5.72
C ASN A 450 -6.48 -16.76 6.96
N ASP A 451 -5.20 -17.02 7.21
CA ASP A 451 -4.44 -16.39 8.31
C ASP A 451 -3.48 -15.28 7.82
N GLY A 452 -3.31 -15.13 6.49
CA GLY A 452 -2.23 -14.35 5.88
C GLY A 452 -0.81 -14.91 6.12
N ARG A 453 -0.68 -16.17 6.58
CA ARG A 453 0.61 -16.74 7.03
C ARG A 453 1.38 -17.40 5.89
N SER A 454 2.51 -16.82 5.51
CA SER A 454 3.40 -17.36 4.47
C SER A 454 4.64 -18.03 5.06
N TYR A 455 5.02 -19.16 4.47
CA TYR A 455 6.18 -19.97 4.84
C TYR A 455 7.02 -20.23 3.59
N VAL A 456 8.28 -19.81 3.56
CA VAL A 456 9.20 -20.02 2.44
C VAL A 456 10.44 -20.78 2.92
N ALA A 457 10.82 -21.83 2.19
CA ALA A 457 12.06 -22.56 2.39
C ALA A 457 12.90 -22.51 1.10
N ILE A 458 14.20 -22.24 1.25
CA ILE A 458 15.18 -22.28 0.16
C ILE A 458 16.27 -23.28 0.54
N SER A 459 16.43 -24.32 -0.27
CA SER A 459 17.34 -25.44 -0.04
C SER A 459 18.75 -25.18 -0.57
N ASP A 460 19.70 -26.04 -0.19
CA ASP A 460 21.09 -26.07 -0.68
C ASP A 460 21.88 -24.75 -0.59
N ILE A 461 21.47 -23.83 0.27
CA ILE A 461 22.16 -22.56 0.51
C ILE A 461 23.48 -22.83 1.25
N PRO A 462 24.66 -22.45 0.69
CA PRO A 462 25.95 -22.73 1.32
C PRO A 462 26.15 -22.01 2.67
N GLU A 463 26.89 -22.63 3.60
CA GLU A 463 27.21 -22.04 4.92
C GLU A 463 27.94 -20.68 4.84
N THR A 464 28.62 -20.41 3.73
CA THR A 464 29.29 -19.13 3.46
C THR A 464 28.32 -17.99 3.12
N LEU A 465 27.06 -18.29 2.83
CA LEU A 465 26.03 -17.33 2.41
C LEU A 465 24.79 -17.35 3.31
N GLY A 466 24.34 -18.53 3.76
CA GLY A 466 23.10 -18.71 4.52
C GLY A 466 22.90 -17.79 5.72
N PRO A 467 23.87 -17.63 6.63
CA PRO A 467 23.75 -16.70 7.76
C PRO A 467 23.57 -15.24 7.33
N SER A 468 24.23 -14.83 6.25
CA SER A 468 24.17 -13.47 5.69
C SER A 468 22.88 -13.18 4.90
N LEU A 469 22.13 -14.21 4.49
CA LEU A 469 20.81 -14.02 3.89
C LEU A 469 19.71 -13.82 4.94
N LEU A 470 19.90 -14.22 6.21
CA LEU A 470 18.84 -14.16 7.25
C LEU A 470 18.06 -12.83 7.39
N PRO A 471 18.64 -11.63 7.21
CA PRO A 471 17.88 -10.37 7.28
C PRO A 471 16.92 -10.14 6.09
N LEU A 472 17.05 -10.93 5.02
CA LEU A 472 16.34 -10.78 3.74
C LEU A 472 14.99 -11.49 3.74
N SER A 473 14.17 -11.30 4.79
CA SER A 473 12.77 -11.74 4.82
C SER A 473 11.98 -11.26 3.60
N ALA A 474 12.40 -10.14 3.00
CA ALA A 474 11.83 -9.59 1.76
C ALA A 474 11.94 -10.53 0.53
N LEU A 475 12.73 -11.62 0.57
CA LEU A 475 12.68 -12.72 -0.40
C LEU A 475 11.32 -13.44 -0.39
N ALA A 476 10.72 -13.59 0.80
CA ALA A 476 9.36 -14.07 1.00
C ALA A 476 8.31 -12.94 0.91
N GLY A 477 8.69 -11.68 1.11
CA GLY A 477 7.77 -10.54 1.13
C GLY A 477 6.89 -10.38 -0.13
N GLY A 478 7.37 -10.73 -1.32
CA GLY A 478 6.54 -10.72 -2.54
C GLY A 478 5.42 -11.76 -2.51
N ILE A 479 5.67 -12.90 -1.86
CA ILE A 479 4.69 -13.98 -1.66
C ILE A 479 3.73 -13.63 -0.52
N GLY A 480 4.26 -13.07 0.57
CA GLY A 480 3.48 -12.58 1.71
C GLY A 480 2.50 -11.46 1.31
N TRP A 481 2.92 -10.53 0.46
CA TRP A 481 2.06 -9.49 -0.12
C TRP A 481 0.99 -10.05 -1.07
N ALA A 482 1.37 -11.00 -1.94
CA ALA A 482 0.43 -11.61 -2.88
C ALA A 482 -0.74 -12.30 -2.18
N PHE A 483 -0.49 -12.90 -1.02
CA PHE A 483 -1.47 -13.68 -0.24
C PHE A 483 -1.67 -13.12 1.18
N ALA A 484 -1.60 -11.80 1.31
CA ALA A 484 -1.92 -11.12 2.55
C ALA A 484 -3.40 -11.29 2.90
N LEU A 485 -3.69 -11.36 4.19
CA LEU A 485 -5.05 -11.35 4.72
C LEU A 485 -5.69 -9.98 4.46
N GLU A 486 -6.85 -9.98 3.83
CA GLU A 486 -7.54 -8.75 3.39
C GLU A 486 -8.40 -8.17 4.52
N GLN A 487 -8.16 -6.89 4.88
CA GLN A 487 -9.11 -6.11 5.67
C GLN A 487 -10.25 -5.58 4.79
N PRO A 488 -11.45 -5.32 5.32
CA PRO A 488 -12.60 -4.86 4.53
C PRO A 488 -12.32 -3.61 3.69
N GLY A 489 -12.46 -3.74 2.38
CA GLY A 489 -12.23 -2.65 1.41
C GLY A 489 -10.79 -2.54 0.88
N TYR A 490 -9.90 -3.46 1.26
CA TYR A 490 -8.52 -3.56 0.79
C TYR A 490 -8.32 -4.92 0.09
N LYS A 491 -7.47 -4.97 -0.94
CA LYS A 491 -7.22 -6.18 -1.74
C LYS A 491 -5.75 -6.58 -1.70
N ASN A 492 -5.44 -7.87 -1.61
CA ASN A 492 -4.07 -8.39 -1.63
C ASN A 492 -3.50 -8.43 -3.06
N GLY A 493 -2.21 -8.73 -3.19
CA GLY A 493 -1.55 -8.70 -4.49
C GLY A 493 -2.19 -9.66 -5.51
N PHE A 494 -2.56 -10.88 -5.11
CA PHE A 494 -3.18 -11.84 -6.02
C PHE A 494 -4.58 -11.41 -6.45
N SER A 495 -5.39 -10.86 -5.55
CA SER A 495 -6.71 -10.28 -5.86
C SER A 495 -6.65 -9.13 -6.87
N ILE A 496 -5.54 -8.39 -6.92
CA ILE A 496 -5.38 -7.23 -7.83
C ILE A 496 -4.73 -7.65 -9.16
N ILE A 497 -3.60 -8.37 -9.11
CA ILE A 497 -2.73 -8.61 -10.28
C ILE A 497 -2.61 -10.09 -10.66
N GLY A 498 -3.19 -11.01 -9.88
CA GLY A 498 -3.08 -12.45 -10.08
C GLY A 498 -1.67 -12.99 -9.82
N GLY A 499 -1.36 -14.12 -10.44
CA GLY A 499 -0.07 -14.80 -10.27
C GLY A 499 1.04 -14.42 -11.27
N GLU A 500 0.78 -13.55 -12.25
CA GLU A 500 1.76 -13.18 -13.29
C GLU A 500 2.25 -11.73 -13.11
N PHE A 501 3.48 -11.57 -12.62
CA PHE A 501 4.11 -10.26 -12.45
C PHE A 501 5.63 -10.34 -12.33
N THR A 502 6.31 -9.22 -12.59
CA THR A 502 7.74 -9.05 -12.30
C THR A 502 7.92 -8.12 -11.11
N ARG A 503 8.66 -8.57 -10.10
CA ARG A 503 9.10 -7.77 -8.95
C ARG A 503 10.60 -7.55 -9.04
N GLU A 504 11.05 -6.31 -8.97
CA GLU A 504 12.46 -5.96 -8.86
C GLU A 504 12.65 -5.11 -7.61
N ALA A 505 13.68 -5.42 -6.82
CA ALA A 505 13.90 -4.80 -5.53
C ALA A 505 15.38 -4.64 -5.19
N GLU A 506 15.64 -3.66 -4.33
CA GLU A 506 16.96 -3.18 -3.94
C GLU A 506 17.04 -3.14 -2.41
N VAL A 507 18.10 -3.77 -1.88
CA VAL A 507 18.47 -3.74 -0.46
C VAL A 507 19.79 -3.02 -0.31
N THR A 508 19.83 -1.97 0.49
CA THR A 508 21.05 -1.20 0.77
C THR A 508 21.34 -1.26 2.26
N PHE A 509 22.36 -2.05 2.62
CA PHE A 509 22.75 -2.28 4.01
C PHE A 509 23.63 -1.14 4.55
N GLN A 510 23.21 -0.54 5.65
CA GLN A 510 23.92 0.56 6.30
C GLN A 510 24.94 0.05 7.34
N PRO A 511 26.03 0.81 7.64
CA PRO A 511 26.42 2.10 7.06
C PRO A 511 27.30 1.98 5.79
N ARG A 512 27.48 0.77 5.26
CA ARG A 512 28.46 0.50 4.17
C ARG A 512 27.91 0.73 2.76
N ASN A 513 26.60 0.97 2.62
CA ASN A 513 25.89 0.98 1.33
C ASN A 513 26.18 -0.29 0.50
N GLU A 514 26.24 -1.44 1.15
CA GLU A 514 26.37 -2.74 0.47
C GLU A 514 25.01 -3.06 -0.17
N LYS A 515 24.97 -3.17 -1.50
CA LYS A 515 23.74 -3.26 -2.29
C LYS A 515 23.50 -4.68 -2.83
N LEU A 516 22.32 -5.22 -2.59
CA LEU A 516 21.81 -6.45 -3.23
C LEU A 516 20.56 -6.12 -4.05
N ILE A 517 20.51 -6.64 -5.28
CA ILE A 517 19.34 -6.61 -6.16
C ILE A 517 18.67 -7.99 -6.10
N ILE A 518 17.35 -7.98 -5.97
CA ILE A 518 16.48 -9.16 -5.93
C ILE A 518 15.46 -9.00 -7.04
N ARG A 519 15.49 -9.89 -8.03
CA ARG A 519 14.51 -9.94 -9.12
C ARG A 519 13.69 -11.23 -9.05
N GLN A 520 12.37 -11.12 -9.11
CA GLN A 520 11.44 -12.24 -9.05
C GLN A 520 10.44 -12.16 -10.21
N GLU A 521 10.37 -13.22 -10.99
CA GLU A 521 9.48 -13.37 -12.14
C GLU A 521 8.43 -14.44 -11.79
N PHE A 522 7.20 -14.02 -11.52
CA PHE A 522 6.05 -14.85 -11.20
C PHE A 522 5.25 -15.12 -12.49
N LYS A 523 4.84 -16.37 -12.72
CA LYS A 523 4.33 -16.84 -14.03
C LYS A 523 2.89 -17.37 -14.03
N GLY A 524 2.11 -17.07 -13.01
CA GLY A 524 0.81 -17.73 -12.77
C GLY A 524 0.97 -19.14 -12.21
N ALA A 525 -0.12 -19.89 -12.24
CA ALA A 525 -0.16 -21.31 -11.94
C ALA A 525 0.35 -22.15 -13.13
N ASP A 526 1.05 -23.23 -12.85
CA ASP A 526 1.38 -24.26 -13.84
C ASP A 526 0.23 -25.27 -14.04
N GLU A 527 0.46 -26.27 -14.91
CA GLU A 527 -0.45 -27.39 -15.18
C GLU A 527 -0.76 -28.25 -13.94
N LEU A 528 -0.10 -27.99 -12.81
CA LEU A 528 -0.22 -28.71 -11.54
C LEU A 528 -0.80 -27.83 -10.42
N ASP A 529 -1.40 -26.68 -10.75
CA ASP A 529 -1.95 -25.68 -9.80
C ASP A 529 -0.89 -25.14 -8.79
N HIS A 530 0.40 -25.20 -9.14
CA HIS A 530 1.47 -24.56 -8.37
C HIS A 530 1.84 -23.22 -8.99
N LEU A 531 1.94 -22.18 -8.16
CA LEU A 531 2.37 -20.87 -8.64
C LEU A 531 3.88 -20.85 -8.84
N VAL A 532 4.34 -20.50 -10.05
CA VAL A 532 5.76 -20.59 -10.41
C VAL A 532 6.48 -19.27 -10.21
N VAL A 533 7.59 -19.29 -9.45
CA VAL A 533 8.45 -18.11 -9.22
C VAL A 533 9.92 -18.39 -9.55
N LYS A 534 10.51 -17.58 -10.44
CA LYS A 534 11.96 -17.57 -10.71
C LYS A 534 12.60 -16.41 -9.95
N THR A 535 13.59 -16.68 -9.11
CA THR A 535 14.30 -15.64 -8.33
C THR A 535 15.76 -15.52 -8.80
N THR A 536 16.25 -14.29 -8.92
CA THR A 536 17.66 -13.95 -9.22
C THR A 536 18.20 -12.99 -8.16
N LEU A 537 19.38 -13.27 -7.61
CA LEU A 537 20.08 -12.48 -6.59
C LEU A 537 21.43 -11.98 -7.12
N GLU A 538 21.66 -10.67 -7.15
CA GLU A 538 22.94 -10.10 -7.62
C GLU A 538 23.40 -8.94 -6.74
N GLY A 539 24.69 -8.93 -6.38
CA GLY A 539 25.29 -7.86 -5.58
C GLY A 539 25.93 -8.37 -4.30
N LYS A 540 25.78 -7.62 -3.20
CA LYS A 540 26.62 -7.73 -2.00
C LYS A 540 25.81 -7.68 -0.70
N VAL A 541 26.15 -8.55 0.24
CA VAL A 541 25.55 -8.61 1.59
C VAL A 541 26.62 -8.52 2.69
N PRO A 542 26.31 -7.92 3.86
CA PRO A 542 27.18 -7.94 5.03
C PRO A 542 27.50 -9.37 5.48
N GLU A 543 28.68 -9.57 6.06
CA GLU A 543 29.01 -10.84 6.71
C GLU A 543 28.30 -10.95 8.07
N ILE A 544 27.62 -12.08 8.28
CA ILE A 544 27.03 -12.48 9.57
C ILE A 544 27.80 -13.70 10.11
N PRO A 545 28.49 -13.60 11.26
CA PRO A 545 29.38 -14.66 11.73
C PRO A 545 28.67 -16.00 11.95
N ARG A 546 29.37 -17.10 11.63
CA ARG A 546 28.88 -18.46 11.96
C ARG A 546 28.70 -18.58 13.48
N GLY A 547 27.55 -19.10 13.89
CA GLY A 547 27.13 -19.13 15.29
C GLY A 547 26.03 -18.13 15.61
N SER A 548 25.95 -17.01 14.89
CA SER A 548 24.96 -15.96 15.15
C SER A 548 23.52 -16.39 14.83
N SER A 549 22.57 -15.76 15.51
CA SER A 549 21.16 -15.72 15.14
C SER A 549 20.77 -14.29 14.72
N VAL A 550 19.74 -14.18 13.89
CA VAL A 550 19.12 -12.90 13.49
C VAL A 550 17.69 -12.88 13.99
N LYS A 551 17.26 -11.74 14.54
CA LYS A 551 15.87 -11.44 14.89
C LYS A 551 15.42 -10.21 14.11
N MET A 552 14.19 -10.24 13.63
CA MET A 552 13.53 -9.11 12.97
C MET A 552 12.31 -8.68 13.78
N GLY A 553 11.98 -7.39 13.75
CA GLY A 553 10.72 -6.89 14.29
C GLY A 553 9.55 -7.16 13.34
N SER A 554 8.33 -6.91 13.83
CA SER A 554 7.22 -6.58 12.92
C SER A 554 7.53 -5.26 12.20
N TYR A 555 7.01 -5.10 10.99
CA TYR A 555 7.16 -3.86 10.22
C TYR A 555 5.93 -3.60 9.34
N ALA A 556 5.72 -2.33 8.99
CA ALA A 556 4.69 -1.91 8.05
C ALA A 556 5.35 -1.37 6.76
N GLU A 557 4.73 -1.61 5.62
CA GLU A 557 5.17 -1.04 4.33
C GLU A 557 3.99 -0.47 3.57
N ILE A 558 4.08 0.80 3.17
CA ILE A 558 3.10 1.39 2.26
C ILE A 558 3.40 0.88 0.84
N TYR A 559 2.36 0.38 0.17
CA TYR A 559 2.35 0.04 -1.24
C TYR A 559 1.51 1.09 -1.97
N GLN A 560 2.13 1.80 -2.92
CA GLN A 560 1.47 2.76 -3.81
C GLN A 560 1.03 2.03 -5.08
N TYR A 561 -0.19 2.30 -5.56
CA TYR A 561 -0.80 1.61 -6.71
C TYR A 561 -1.01 2.57 -7.88
N GLY A 562 -0.38 2.27 -9.01
CA GLY A 562 -0.53 2.97 -10.29
C GLY A 562 -0.92 2.03 -11.43
N ALA A 563 -1.02 2.58 -12.64
CA ALA A 563 -1.36 1.79 -13.83
C ALA A 563 -0.22 0.83 -14.21
N ASN A 564 -0.45 -0.48 -14.08
CA ASN A 564 0.53 -1.55 -14.34
C ASN A 564 1.82 -1.50 -13.50
N LEU A 565 1.84 -0.67 -12.46
CA LEU A 565 3.01 -0.34 -11.64
C LEU A 565 2.61 -0.22 -10.16
N ILE A 566 3.34 -0.88 -9.28
CA ILE A 566 3.21 -0.75 -7.82
C ILE A 566 4.59 -0.48 -7.23
N THR A 567 4.70 0.52 -6.35
CA THR A 567 5.96 0.94 -5.72
C THR A 567 5.86 0.88 -4.20
N SER A 568 6.98 0.59 -3.54
CA SER A 568 7.07 0.59 -2.09
C SER A 568 8.51 0.82 -1.63
N SER A 569 8.68 1.55 -0.53
CA SER A 569 9.97 1.88 0.08
C SER A 569 9.85 1.79 1.60
N SER A 570 10.90 1.30 2.26
CA SER A 570 10.93 1.09 3.72
C SER A 570 12.36 1.12 4.25
N THR A 571 12.54 1.45 5.53
CA THR A 571 13.80 1.28 6.26
C THR A 571 13.55 0.35 7.42
N ARG A 572 14.37 -0.71 7.57
CA ARG A 572 14.11 -1.81 8.50
C ARG A 572 15.35 -2.17 9.31
N ASP A 573 15.15 -2.43 10.60
CA ASP A 573 16.17 -2.91 11.51
C ASP A 573 16.14 -4.43 11.73
N TYR A 574 17.30 -5.00 12.01
CA TYR A 574 17.48 -6.39 12.41
C TYR A 574 18.53 -6.52 13.51
N GLU A 575 18.27 -7.37 14.49
CA GLU A 575 19.16 -7.68 15.61
C GLU A 575 20.05 -8.88 15.26
N VAL A 576 21.37 -8.72 15.28
CA VAL A 576 22.33 -9.82 15.15
C VAL A 576 22.86 -10.19 16.53
N THR A 577 22.48 -11.37 17.03
CA THR A 577 23.02 -11.91 18.29
C THR A 577 24.15 -12.88 17.98
N MET A 578 25.34 -12.64 18.52
CA MET A 578 26.54 -13.46 18.29
C MET A 578 26.91 -14.23 19.57
N PRO A 579 27.58 -15.40 19.49
CA PRO A 579 27.86 -16.22 20.68
C PRO A 579 28.68 -15.52 21.78
N ASP A 580 29.64 -14.68 21.39
CA ASP A 580 30.64 -14.07 22.29
C ASP A 580 30.60 -12.53 22.31
N ARG A 581 29.49 -11.90 21.87
CA ARG A 581 29.36 -10.43 21.80
C ARG A 581 27.94 -9.97 22.17
N PRO A 582 27.77 -8.71 22.63
CA PRO A 582 26.43 -8.12 22.74
C PRO A 582 25.70 -8.13 21.39
N THR A 583 24.37 -8.20 21.45
CA THR A 583 23.49 -8.08 20.27
C THR A 583 23.73 -6.74 19.57
N GLU A 584 23.87 -6.79 18.25
CA GLU A 584 24.16 -5.64 17.38
C GLU A 584 22.94 -5.36 16.49
N THR A 585 22.26 -4.23 16.69
CA THR A 585 21.22 -3.77 15.77
C THR A 585 21.85 -3.20 14.50
N ARG A 586 21.31 -3.56 13.34
CA ARG A 586 21.75 -3.09 12.02
C ARG A 586 20.55 -2.73 11.16
N THR A 587 20.73 -1.77 10.27
CA THR A 587 19.66 -1.22 9.41
C THR A 587 19.89 -1.56 7.94
N TYR A 588 18.82 -1.78 7.19
CA TYR A 588 18.83 -1.71 5.74
C TYR A 588 17.69 -0.84 5.21
N GLN A 589 17.97 -0.17 4.09
CA GLN A 589 16.95 0.46 3.26
C GLN A 589 16.48 -0.55 2.21
N TRP A 590 15.18 -0.53 1.94
CA TRP A 590 14.48 -1.43 1.03
C TRP A 590 13.64 -0.62 0.05
N ARG A 591 13.77 -0.89 -1.24
CA ARG A 591 12.93 -0.31 -2.31
C ARG A 591 12.50 -1.40 -3.27
N GLN A 592 11.24 -1.42 -3.69
CA GLN A 592 10.71 -2.40 -4.63
C GLN A 592 9.74 -1.79 -5.64
N THR A 593 9.76 -2.38 -6.83
CA THR A 593 8.89 -2.06 -7.96
C THR A 593 8.27 -3.36 -8.46
N ILE A 594 6.95 -3.37 -8.62
CA ILE A 594 6.17 -4.51 -9.14
C ILE A 594 5.48 -4.05 -10.43
N ILE A 595 5.70 -4.81 -11.51
CA ILE A 595 5.20 -4.54 -12.85
C ILE A 595 4.34 -5.71 -13.31
N PHE A 596 3.15 -5.40 -13.82
CA PHE A 596 2.10 -6.36 -14.17
C PHE A 596 1.30 -5.92 -15.40
N LYS A 597 0.22 -6.63 -15.72
CA LYS A 597 -0.75 -6.26 -16.76
C LYS A 597 -2.16 -6.32 -16.19
N SER A 598 -2.81 -5.18 -16.00
CA SER A 598 -4.25 -5.11 -15.74
C SER A 598 -5.03 -5.32 -17.05
N CYS A 599 -6.34 -5.59 -16.94
CA CYS A 599 -7.21 -5.34 -18.08
C CYS A 599 -7.22 -3.82 -18.40
N GLN A 600 -7.35 -3.45 -19.67
CA GLN A 600 -7.41 -2.03 -20.11
C GLN A 600 -8.84 -1.56 -20.43
N HIS A 601 -9.82 -2.46 -20.37
CA HIS A 601 -11.19 -2.21 -20.81
C HIS A 601 -12.18 -2.04 -19.65
N ASP A 602 -11.74 -2.35 -18.42
CA ASP A 602 -12.52 -2.37 -17.20
C ASP A 602 -11.88 -1.47 -16.13
N ASP A 603 -12.71 -0.69 -15.44
CA ASP A 603 -12.28 0.29 -14.45
C ASP A 603 -11.98 -0.32 -13.07
N SER A 604 -11.81 -1.65 -12.94
CA SER A 604 -11.60 -2.35 -11.67
C SER A 604 -10.33 -1.91 -10.90
N MET A 605 -9.33 -1.33 -11.59
CA MET A 605 -8.20 -0.66 -10.93
C MET A 605 -8.60 0.60 -10.14
N ARG A 606 -9.80 1.19 -10.38
CA ARG A 606 -10.36 2.27 -9.53
C ARG A 606 -10.98 1.77 -8.23
N GLU A 607 -11.28 0.48 -8.11
CA GLU A 607 -11.72 -0.11 -6.83
C GLU A 607 -10.56 -0.27 -5.85
N VAL A 608 -9.33 -0.35 -6.38
CA VAL A 608 -8.10 -0.49 -5.59
C VAL A 608 -7.72 0.88 -5.02
N LYS A 609 -7.41 0.94 -3.72
CA LYS A 609 -6.93 2.17 -3.09
C LYS A 609 -5.56 2.56 -3.67
N PRO A 610 -5.31 3.85 -4.02
CA PRO A 610 -4.00 4.33 -4.51
C PRO A 610 -2.84 4.09 -3.53
N SER A 611 -3.14 3.84 -2.26
CA SER A 611 -2.17 3.31 -1.29
C SER A 611 -2.85 2.34 -0.33
N GLN A 612 -2.14 1.27 0.02
CA GLN A 612 -2.54 0.29 1.04
C GLN A 612 -1.30 -0.05 1.88
N THR A 613 -1.46 -0.27 3.19
CA THR A 613 -0.35 -0.74 4.04
C THR A 613 -0.35 -2.26 4.14
N LEU A 614 0.83 -2.85 3.96
CA LEU A 614 1.13 -4.23 4.28
C LEU A 614 1.76 -4.27 5.69
N ASN A 615 1.00 -4.76 6.67
CA ASN A 615 1.52 -5.06 8.00
C ASN A 615 2.10 -6.47 8.02
N VAL A 616 3.36 -6.60 8.44
CA VAL A 616 4.09 -7.89 8.47
C VAL A 616 4.51 -8.19 9.91
N ASP A 617 3.92 -9.24 10.46
CA ASP A 617 4.02 -9.67 11.85
C ASP A 617 4.71 -11.03 12.00
N GLN A 618 5.19 -11.32 13.21
CA GLN A 618 5.74 -12.64 13.61
C GLN A 618 6.86 -13.14 12.67
N VAL A 619 7.75 -12.22 12.25
CA VAL A 619 8.84 -12.52 11.30
C VAL A 619 9.87 -13.47 11.93
N LEU A 620 9.84 -14.73 11.50
CA LEU A 620 10.76 -15.78 11.91
C LEU A 620 11.74 -16.09 10.78
N VAL A 621 13.04 -16.01 11.09
CA VAL A 621 14.13 -16.29 10.13
C VAL A 621 15.05 -17.37 10.71
N LEU A 622 15.39 -18.40 9.93
CA LEU A 622 16.19 -19.53 10.40
C LEU A 622 17.06 -20.09 9.27
N TYR A 623 18.31 -20.43 9.58
CA TYR A 623 19.20 -21.15 8.67
C TYR A 623 19.72 -22.43 9.34
N ASP A 624 19.22 -23.57 8.88
CA ASP A 624 19.65 -24.89 9.30
C ASP A 624 20.91 -25.29 8.52
N ARG A 625 22.05 -25.40 9.22
CA ARG A 625 23.35 -25.74 8.61
C ARG A 625 23.46 -27.21 8.24
N ASN A 626 22.77 -28.10 8.95
CA ASN A 626 22.83 -29.54 8.73
C ASN A 626 22.14 -29.90 7.42
N ASN A 627 20.98 -29.28 7.17
CA ASN A 627 20.18 -29.48 5.96
C ASN A 627 20.43 -28.42 4.88
N LYS A 628 21.20 -27.36 5.18
CA LYS A 628 21.45 -26.18 4.31
C LYS A 628 20.19 -25.42 3.90
N ILE A 629 19.13 -25.49 4.72
CA ILE A 629 17.83 -24.87 4.42
C ILE A 629 17.73 -23.52 5.11
N LEU A 630 17.51 -22.47 4.32
CA LEU A 630 17.10 -21.15 4.77
C LEU A 630 15.57 -21.09 4.82
N ARG A 631 14.99 -20.58 5.91
CA ARG A 631 13.55 -20.51 6.15
C ARG A 631 13.12 -19.11 6.58
N TYR A 632 12.00 -18.68 6.01
CA TYR A 632 11.26 -17.48 6.40
C TYR A 632 9.82 -17.87 6.73
N ALA A 633 9.27 -17.31 7.80
CA ALA A 633 7.84 -17.32 8.07
C ALA A 633 7.38 -15.95 8.56
N MET A 634 6.19 -15.52 8.16
CA MET A 634 5.61 -14.23 8.54
C MET A 634 4.09 -14.22 8.35
N SER A 635 3.40 -13.40 9.13
CA SER A 635 1.96 -13.13 8.98
C SER A 635 1.80 -11.79 8.26
N ASN A 636 0.99 -11.74 7.20
CA ASN A 636 0.89 -10.61 6.30
C ASN A 636 -0.56 -10.14 6.22
N LYS A 637 -0.82 -8.85 6.43
CA LYS A 637 -2.16 -8.25 6.40
C LYS A 637 -2.15 -7.00 5.54
N VAL A 638 -3.12 -6.86 4.63
CA VAL A 638 -3.28 -5.67 3.79
C VAL A 638 -4.48 -4.86 4.27
N GLY A 639 -4.28 -3.56 4.48
CA GLY A 639 -5.26 -2.70 5.12
C GLY A 639 -4.94 -1.21 5.01
N ASP A 640 -5.59 -0.41 5.87
CA ASP A 640 -5.49 1.04 5.79
C ASP A 640 -4.11 1.59 6.17
N VAL A 641 -3.72 2.68 5.50
CA VAL A 641 -2.44 3.36 5.72
C VAL A 641 -2.34 3.96 7.12
N ASN A 642 -3.46 4.35 7.74
CA ASN A 642 -3.48 4.89 9.10
C ASN A 642 -3.53 3.82 10.20
N GLY A 643 -3.47 2.53 9.84
CA GLY A 643 -3.72 1.42 10.77
C GLY A 643 -5.20 1.34 11.13
N GLY A 644 -5.98 0.67 10.27
CA GLY A 644 -7.44 0.64 10.34
C GLY A 644 -7.98 0.37 11.75
N GLY A 645 -9.01 1.13 12.14
CA GLY A 645 -9.59 1.11 13.49
C GLY A 645 -9.88 -0.30 13.98
N PRO A 646 -9.66 -0.60 15.29
CA PRO A 646 -9.33 -1.93 15.79
C PRO A 646 -10.38 -2.98 15.40
N GLU A 647 -10.05 -3.79 14.40
CA GLU A 647 -10.92 -4.87 13.95
C GLU A 647 -10.89 -6.03 14.94
N GLU A 648 -11.84 -6.03 15.87
CA GLU A 648 -12.03 -7.09 16.85
C GLU A 648 -12.40 -8.46 16.23
N ASN A 649 -12.69 -8.52 14.92
CA ASN A 649 -13.10 -9.77 14.29
C ASN A 649 -11.90 -10.74 14.13
N PRO A 650 -12.01 -11.98 14.63
CA PRO A 650 -10.95 -12.98 14.49
C PRO A 650 -10.55 -13.28 13.04
N CYS A 651 -11.45 -13.11 12.06
CA CYS A 651 -11.14 -13.33 10.63
C CYS A 651 -10.10 -12.35 10.08
N PHE A 652 -10.16 -11.06 10.43
CA PHE A 652 -9.22 -10.05 9.89
C PHE A 652 -7.90 -9.98 10.68
N THR A 653 -7.88 -10.56 11.89
CA THR A 653 -6.68 -10.63 12.73
C THR A 653 -5.87 -11.92 12.54
N GLY A 654 -6.42 -12.94 11.86
CA GLY A 654 -5.85 -14.29 11.77
C GLY A 654 -6.00 -15.09 13.08
N GLY A 655 -6.91 -14.68 13.97
CA GLY A 655 -7.09 -15.21 15.32
C GLY A 655 -8.22 -16.23 15.48
N HIS A 656 -8.86 -16.66 14.40
CA HIS A 656 -10.11 -17.43 14.38
C HIS A 656 -9.97 -18.93 14.73
N GLY A 657 -8.81 -19.53 14.47
CA GLY A 657 -8.57 -20.96 14.74
C GLY A 657 -9.53 -21.88 13.96
N CYS A 658 -9.76 -21.57 12.69
CA CYS A 658 -10.39 -22.49 11.74
C CYS A 658 -9.35 -23.52 11.25
N ASP A 659 -9.77 -24.50 10.45
CA ASP A 659 -8.83 -25.35 9.71
C ASP A 659 -8.00 -24.50 8.72
N ASN A 660 -6.80 -24.97 8.34
CA ASN A 660 -6.01 -24.33 7.28
C ASN A 660 -6.74 -24.40 5.93
N ASN A 661 -7.57 -25.43 5.72
CA ASN A 661 -8.37 -25.64 4.52
C ASN A 661 -9.81 -25.11 4.69
N ALA A 662 -9.97 -24.03 5.45
CA ALA A 662 -11.25 -23.37 5.71
C ALA A 662 -11.17 -21.87 5.42
N ILE A 663 -12.35 -21.27 5.23
CA ILE A 663 -12.60 -19.85 5.08
C ILE A 663 -13.20 -19.34 6.40
N CYS A 664 -12.69 -18.21 6.91
CA CYS A 664 -13.31 -17.49 8.01
C CYS A 664 -14.34 -16.49 7.46
N ARG A 665 -15.63 -16.72 7.70
CA ARG A 665 -16.70 -15.77 7.36
C ARG A 665 -16.92 -14.82 8.56
N PRO A 666 -16.72 -13.50 8.41
CA PRO A 666 -16.94 -12.54 9.47
C PRO A 666 -18.43 -12.31 9.71
N GLY A 667 -18.84 -12.31 10.98
CA GLY A 667 -20.17 -11.91 11.45
C GLY A 667 -20.16 -10.50 12.08
N GLN A 668 -21.16 -10.20 12.92
CA GLN A 668 -21.21 -8.92 13.63
C GLN A 668 -20.24 -8.89 14.82
N GLY A 669 -19.43 -7.83 14.90
CA GLY A 669 -18.40 -7.67 15.93
C GLY A 669 -17.37 -8.80 15.86
N ALA A 670 -17.07 -9.44 17.00
CA ALA A 670 -16.16 -10.58 17.09
C ALA A 670 -16.77 -11.94 16.69
N GLN A 671 -18.01 -12.00 16.18
CA GLN A 671 -18.61 -13.26 15.71
C GLN A 671 -18.02 -13.69 14.36
N PHE A 672 -17.86 -14.99 14.15
CA PHE A 672 -17.42 -15.57 12.88
C PHE A 672 -17.91 -17.01 12.74
N THR A 673 -17.96 -17.52 11.51
CA THR A 673 -18.13 -18.95 11.20
C THR A 673 -16.95 -19.45 10.38
N CYS A 674 -16.55 -20.70 10.60
CA CYS A 674 -15.60 -21.39 9.75
C CYS A 674 -16.37 -22.24 8.73
N GLU A 675 -16.02 -22.16 7.46
CA GLU A 675 -16.59 -22.97 6.37
C GLU A 675 -15.44 -23.70 5.67
N CYS A 676 -15.56 -25.00 5.37
CA CYS A 676 -14.50 -25.68 4.62
C CYS A 676 -14.38 -25.11 3.20
N ALA A 677 -13.15 -25.01 2.70
CA ALA A 677 -12.86 -24.55 1.35
C ALA A 677 -13.41 -25.52 0.29
N VAL A 678 -13.52 -25.05 -0.95
CA VAL A 678 -13.94 -25.89 -2.08
C VAL A 678 -12.98 -27.09 -2.21
N GLY A 679 -13.54 -28.30 -2.33
CA GLY A 679 -12.79 -29.56 -2.33
C GLY A 679 -12.64 -30.23 -0.95
N PHE A 680 -13.14 -29.61 0.13
CA PHE A 680 -13.07 -30.15 1.49
C PHE A 680 -14.44 -30.28 2.15
N VAL A 681 -14.57 -31.21 3.11
CA VAL A 681 -15.80 -31.47 3.88
C VAL A 681 -15.51 -31.54 5.37
N GLY A 682 -16.41 -31.01 6.21
CA GLY A 682 -16.22 -30.98 7.66
C GLY A 682 -17.04 -29.89 8.36
N ASP A 683 -16.54 -29.44 9.51
CA ASP A 683 -17.20 -28.43 10.38
C ASP A 683 -16.49 -27.05 10.37
N GLY A 684 -15.52 -26.87 9.47
CA GLY A 684 -14.71 -25.65 9.36
C GLY A 684 -13.58 -25.54 10.40
N ARG A 685 -13.60 -26.33 11.48
CA ARG A 685 -12.47 -26.46 12.43
C ARG A 685 -11.66 -27.73 12.19
N ARG A 686 -12.27 -28.71 11.51
CA ARG A 686 -11.64 -29.83 10.84
C ARG A 686 -12.25 -29.91 9.43
N CYS A 687 -11.39 -29.89 8.42
CA CYS A 687 -11.77 -30.04 7.02
C CYS A 687 -10.97 -31.19 6.40
N ASP A 688 -11.64 -32.34 6.24
CA ASP A 688 -11.07 -33.51 5.56
C ASP A 688 -11.25 -33.38 4.04
N ASP A 689 -10.31 -33.98 3.30
CA ASP A 689 -10.22 -33.94 1.83
C ASP A 689 -11.35 -34.76 1.16
N ILE A 690 -11.97 -34.23 0.10
CA ILE A 690 -12.96 -34.98 -0.70
C ILE A 690 -12.22 -35.76 -1.80
N ASP A 691 -12.11 -37.07 -1.61
CA ASP A 691 -11.46 -37.99 -2.55
C ASP A 691 -12.37 -38.27 -3.77
N GLU A 692 -12.42 -37.35 -4.72
CA GLU A 692 -13.35 -37.41 -5.86
C GLU A 692 -13.06 -38.61 -6.78
N CYS A 693 -11.82 -39.07 -6.82
CA CYS A 693 -11.42 -40.28 -7.54
C CYS A 693 -12.02 -41.56 -6.93
N ARG A 694 -12.16 -41.62 -5.61
CA ARG A 694 -12.80 -42.74 -4.90
C ARG A 694 -14.32 -42.64 -4.90
N GLU A 695 -14.89 -41.43 -4.82
CA GLU A 695 -16.33 -41.23 -4.83
C GLU A 695 -16.95 -41.37 -6.23
N ASN A 696 -16.25 -40.90 -7.27
CA ASN A 696 -16.64 -41.13 -8.67
C ASN A 696 -15.40 -41.39 -9.56
N PRO A 697 -15.04 -42.67 -9.79
CA PRO A 697 -13.97 -43.03 -10.72
C PRO A 697 -14.19 -42.57 -12.18
N GLN A 698 -15.43 -42.23 -12.57
CA GLN A 698 -15.74 -41.65 -13.89
C GLN A 698 -15.76 -40.12 -13.91
N SER A 699 -15.09 -39.46 -12.94
CA SER A 699 -14.80 -38.02 -13.01
C SER A 699 -13.77 -37.70 -14.12
N CYS A 700 -12.91 -38.67 -14.44
CA CYS A 700 -12.02 -38.66 -15.60
C CYS A 700 -12.68 -39.37 -16.81
N GLY A 701 -12.25 -39.02 -18.03
CA GLY A 701 -12.71 -39.67 -19.26
C GLY A 701 -12.07 -41.04 -19.51
N TYR A 702 -12.34 -41.61 -20.67
CA TYR A 702 -11.78 -42.91 -21.06
C TYR A 702 -10.26 -42.84 -21.28
N ASN A 703 -9.57 -43.93 -20.93
CA ASN A 703 -8.10 -44.10 -20.98
C ASN A 703 -7.33 -43.06 -20.13
N ALA A 704 -7.92 -42.64 -19.00
CA ALA A 704 -7.34 -41.68 -18.07
C ALA A 704 -7.37 -42.20 -16.62
N VAL A 705 -6.25 -42.04 -15.93
CA VAL A 705 -6.06 -42.35 -14.50
C VAL A 705 -6.44 -41.14 -13.65
N CYS A 706 -7.34 -41.33 -12.69
CA CYS A 706 -7.70 -40.32 -11.71
C CYS A 706 -6.69 -40.32 -10.55
N ASN A 707 -6.10 -39.15 -10.25
CA ASN A 707 -5.18 -38.95 -9.15
C ASN A 707 -5.74 -37.87 -8.20
N ASN A 708 -6.07 -38.27 -6.97
CA ASN A 708 -6.59 -37.34 -5.96
C ASN A 708 -5.49 -36.42 -5.42
N GLN A 709 -5.81 -35.16 -5.14
CA GLN A 709 -4.92 -34.18 -4.51
C GLN A 709 -5.69 -33.34 -3.47
N PRO A 710 -5.02 -32.66 -2.52
CA PRO A 710 -5.71 -31.86 -1.50
C PRO A 710 -6.59 -30.74 -2.10
N GLY A 711 -7.91 -30.93 -2.00
CA GLY A 711 -8.94 -30.03 -2.50
C GLY A 711 -9.17 -30.04 -4.02
N THR A 712 -8.69 -31.07 -4.74
CA THR A 712 -8.98 -31.30 -6.18
C THR A 712 -8.41 -32.63 -6.67
N PHE A 713 -9.08 -33.32 -7.58
CA PHE A 713 -8.48 -34.37 -8.40
C PHE A 713 -7.81 -33.83 -9.67
N ARG A 714 -6.89 -34.62 -10.25
CA ARG A 714 -6.44 -34.48 -11.66
C ARG A 714 -6.68 -35.78 -12.43
N CYS A 715 -6.78 -35.66 -13.75
CA CYS A 715 -6.75 -36.78 -14.67
C CYS A 715 -5.41 -36.80 -15.42
N GLU A 716 -4.85 -37.98 -15.66
CA GLU A 716 -3.67 -38.17 -16.50
C GLU A 716 -3.95 -39.27 -17.51
N CYS A 717 -3.58 -39.08 -18.79
CA CYS A 717 -3.78 -40.11 -19.81
C CYS A 717 -2.87 -41.33 -19.57
N GLU A 718 -3.35 -42.51 -19.91
CA GLU A 718 -2.55 -43.75 -19.88
C GLU A 718 -1.41 -43.72 -20.92
N ASP A 719 -0.36 -44.53 -20.70
CA ASP A 719 0.88 -44.53 -21.51
C ASP A 719 0.62 -44.78 -23.00
N GLY A 720 0.70 -43.71 -23.81
CA GLY A 720 0.44 -43.74 -25.25
C GLY A 720 -0.85 -43.04 -25.67
N PHE A 721 -1.59 -42.43 -24.74
CA PHE A 721 -2.75 -41.59 -25.02
C PHE A 721 -2.46 -40.12 -24.68
N GLN A 722 -3.17 -39.20 -25.33
CA GLN A 722 -3.14 -37.76 -25.06
C GLN A 722 -4.57 -37.22 -24.94
N PHE A 723 -4.77 -36.07 -24.29
CA PHE A 723 -6.10 -35.47 -24.20
C PHE A 723 -6.65 -35.12 -25.58
N GLY A 724 -7.88 -35.54 -25.84
CA GLY A 724 -8.65 -35.12 -27.01
C GLY A 724 -9.13 -33.67 -26.90
N SER A 725 -9.80 -33.19 -27.94
CA SER A 725 -10.32 -31.81 -28.03
C SER A 725 -11.43 -31.47 -27.01
N ASP A 726 -11.89 -32.45 -26.22
CA ASP A 726 -12.83 -32.25 -25.11
C ASP A 726 -12.14 -32.04 -23.74
N GLY A 727 -10.82 -32.19 -23.66
CA GLY A 727 -10.04 -32.01 -22.43
C GLY A 727 -10.34 -33.02 -21.32
N ARG A 728 -10.97 -34.17 -21.62
CA ARG A 728 -11.29 -35.21 -20.62
C ARG A 728 -11.02 -36.62 -21.08
N ASN A 729 -11.33 -36.94 -22.33
CA ASN A 729 -11.09 -38.27 -22.89
C ASN A 729 -9.70 -38.33 -23.51
N CYS A 730 -8.99 -39.43 -23.27
CA CYS A 730 -7.66 -39.64 -23.78
C CYS A 730 -7.73 -40.47 -25.07
N VAL A 731 -7.29 -39.86 -26.18
CA VAL A 731 -7.21 -40.46 -27.51
C VAL A 731 -5.83 -41.04 -27.73
N GLU A 732 -5.75 -42.17 -28.44
CA GLU A 732 -4.48 -42.86 -28.71
C GLU A 732 -3.57 -41.95 -29.55
N ILE A 733 -2.31 -41.82 -29.15
CA ILE A 733 -1.30 -41.10 -29.93
C ILE A 733 -0.91 -42.02 -31.08
N ASP A 734 -1.20 -41.60 -32.31
CA ASP A 734 -0.75 -42.28 -33.52
C ASP A 734 0.78 -42.22 -33.59
N ARG A 735 1.43 -43.28 -33.07
CA ARG A 735 2.89 -43.33 -32.91
C ARG A 735 3.49 -43.42 -34.32
N PRO A 736 4.45 -42.54 -34.70
CA PRO A 736 5.05 -42.61 -36.03
C PRO A 736 5.73 -43.98 -36.21
N VAL A 737 5.10 -44.83 -37.02
CA VAL A 737 5.57 -46.19 -37.29
C VAL A 737 6.94 -46.12 -37.91
N ASN A 738 7.94 -46.65 -37.22
CA ASN A 738 9.27 -46.79 -37.79
C ASN A 738 9.27 -47.97 -38.77
N HIS A 739 8.94 -47.68 -40.03
CA HIS A 739 8.87 -48.67 -41.12
C HIS A 739 10.18 -49.48 -41.30
N CYS A 740 11.31 -48.97 -40.82
CA CYS A 740 12.59 -49.68 -40.79
C CYS A 740 12.70 -50.73 -39.66
N GLU A 741 12.01 -50.53 -38.53
CA GLU A 741 11.98 -51.49 -37.41
C GLU A 741 10.83 -52.50 -37.52
N GLU A 742 9.69 -52.09 -38.10
CA GLU A 742 8.56 -52.98 -38.36
C GLU A 742 8.75 -53.82 -39.64
N GLY A 743 9.73 -53.48 -40.48
CA GLY A 743 9.97 -54.14 -41.77
C GLY A 743 8.91 -53.82 -42.83
N THR A 744 8.20 -52.71 -42.66
CA THR A 744 7.16 -52.22 -43.59
C THR A 744 7.69 -51.18 -44.60
N HIS A 745 9.01 -51.00 -44.69
CA HIS A 745 9.67 -50.16 -45.70
C HIS A 745 9.59 -50.77 -47.11
N ASP A 746 9.42 -49.92 -48.12
CA ASP A 746 9.32 -50.30 -49.54
C ASP A 746 10.61 -50.04 -50.35
N CYS A 747 11.71 -49.70 -49.67
CA CYS A 747 12.98 -49.26 -50.28
C CYS A 747 13.71 -50.28 -51.19
N ASP A 748 13.18 -51.51 -51.32
CA ASP A 748 13.65 -52.56 -52.23
C ASP A 748 12.78 -52.74 -53.49
N VAL A 749 11.76 -51.90 -53.71
CA VAL A 749 10.90 -51.92 -54.91
C VAL A 749 11.56 -51.15 -56.08
N PRO A 750 11.88 -51.80 -57.22
CA PRO A 750 12.58 -51.16 -58.35
C PRO A 750 11.70 -50.41 -59.36
#